data_AF-A0AAU9W2A6-F1
#
_entry.id   AF-A0AAU9W2A6-F1
#
_cell.length_a   1.000
_cell.length_b   1.000
_cell.length_c   1.000
_cell.angle_alpha   90.00
_cell.angle_beta   90.00
_cell.angle_gamma   90.00
#
_symmetry.space_group_name_H-M   'P 1'
#
loop_
_entity.id
_entity.type
_entity.pdbx_description
1 polymer ?
#
loop_
_entity_poly.entity_id
_entity_poly.type
_entity_poly.pdbx_seq_one_letter_code
_entity_poly.pdbx_strand_id
1 'polypeptide(L)'
;MQVDLPLVSKKRCITSYPGKIDDSMICVGQDEGGIGGCFGDSGGPLVCEFSGKWYLEGATSWGSKRCADPLKYTVYANIRHLKSWITGKMSSFPVTAFYLSCNFDKSLCSGWEQSYSDAFDWTRHRGSTPSLSTGPSYDHTSGSGYYMYIEASSPRVIGDKAKLELSLCGNGDRACLTFYYHMYGNTTGTLNVFSGSKVVFSASGNKGNYWQKAQRTIYLDKVVTFEGIVGSSFKGDIAIDDVSIKSGRCLTSPATTTCNFDSRLCYGWLQSYSDVFDWTRNRGATTSSNTGPNYDHTTGFGYYMYIEATKKNAGDNAKLELYLNGNGEVSCLRFYYHMYGDTIGALNVYSENHLIFNSIGNHGNLWIKAERTFHSDTTLTFEGIVGYSFTGDIAIDDVTVSSGSCSRQTPPPTWHPALTTLKPSLTPNSSNNVTTQKPSMPDDSPTTKGNFTSTHVVTYNPTAIPRTPSSKEIQEAVMLQMTNFDMKKWKEMEADFKRQVASAANKYCADGGASCQTSLRRRRSSDSMKFSDDMVQIVPGYPRLSPDDPSITLLAFYLQLPGGVGDNLVSEDVLKNLVKSDIKSIEESMGVSITTVQSMPSTKNEVDQEDETDDEGSISTSVIVGVTLGSLSLLGILIAVNFFIKSYRFGPKCRALSTDKVNQGIDLDQEAVNKNADKHGVTSSKPSGTTIAGVSVEETSLDEEYHEEKLPRPGEEMPPNENMNC
;
A
#
# COMPACT_ATOMS: atom_id res chain seq x y z
N MET A 1 -23.87 -12.91 -1.40
CA MET A 1 -24.63 -14.09 -0.92
C MET A 1 -23.85 -15.32 -1.35
N GLN A 2 -23.73 -16.33 -0.50
CA GLN A 2 -23.07 -17.60 -0.80
C GLN A 2 -23.89 -18.74 -0.20
N VAL A 3 -23.71 -19.96 -0.69
CA VAL A 3 -24.31 -21.16 -0.12
C VAL A 3 -23.48 -22.38 -0.47
N ASP A 4 -23.36 -23.30 0.47
CA ASP A 4 -22.63 -24.56 0.32
C ASP A 4 -23.55 -25.60 -0.34
N LEU A 5 -23.09 -26.26 -1.40
CA LEU A 5 -23.87 -27.23 -2.18
C LEU A 5 -23.03 -28.43 -2.64
N PRO A 6 -23.53 -29.67 -2.42
CA PRO A 6 -22.79 -30.87 -2.78
C PRO A 6 -22.62 -31.01 -4.29
N LEU A 7 -21.41 -31.42 -4.69
CA LEU A 7 -21.13 -31.89 -6.05
C LEU A 7 -21.97 -33.13 -6.36
N VAL A 8 -22.55 -33.17 -7.56
CA VAL A 8 -23.41 -34.27 -7.99
C VAL A 8 -22.69 -35.13 -9.03
N SER A 9 -22.71 -36.45 -8.81
CA SER A 9 -22.07 -37.40 -9.74
C SER A 9 -22.66 -37.32 -11.15
N LYS A 10 -21.82 -37.48 -12.18
CA LYS A 10 -22.22 -37.37 -13.60
C LYS A 10 -23.42 -38.25 -13.94
N LYS A 11 -23.53 -39.44 -13.34
CA LYS A 11 -24.68 -40.34 -13.49
C LYS A 11 -26.01 -39.69 -13.03
N ARG A 12 -26.04 -39.09 -11.84
CA ARG A 12 -27.23 -38.37 -11.31
C ARG A 12 -27.54 -37.11 -12.12
N CYS A 13 -26.50 -36.39 -12.55
CA CYS A 13 -26.61 -35.24 -13.45
C CYS A 13 -27.30 -35.62 -14.78
N ILE A 14 -26.86 -36.72 -15.41
CA ILE A 14 -27.47 -37.28 -16.64
C ILE A 14 -28.92 -37.74 -16.39
N THR A 15 -29.21 -38.41 -15.28
CA THR A 15 -30.59 -38.80 -14.93
C THR A 15 -31.51 -37.58 -14.80
N SER A 16 -30.98 -36.46 -14.30
CA SER A 16 -31.74 -35.22 -14.13
C SER A 16 -31.98 -34.49 -15.46
N TYR A 17 -31.01 -34.56 -16.39
CA TYR A 17 -31.10 -33.94 -17.71
C TYR A 17 -30.65 -34.90 -18.83
N PRO A 18 -31.48 -35.91 -19.18
CA PRO A 18 -31.12 -36.92 -20.17
C PRO A 18 -30.74 -36.31 -21.53
N GLY A 19 -29.58 -36.70 -22.06
CA GLY A 19 -29.08 -36.25 -23.36
C GLY A 19 -28.61 -34.78 -23.41
N LYS A 20 -28.45 -34.10 -22.27
CA LYS A 20 -28.04 -32.69 -22.20
C LYS A 20 -26.74 -32.41 -21.43
N ILE A 21 -26.12 -33.44 -20.86
CA ILE A 21 -24.91 -33.32 -20.03
C ILE A 21 -23.75 -34.01 -20.76
N ASP A 22 -22.69 -33.24 -21.04
CA ASP A 22 -21.41 -33.72 -21.56
C ASP A 22 -20.27 -33.48 -20.54
N ASP A 23 -19.04 -33.81 -20.91
CA ASP A 23 -17.86 -33.72 -20.02
C ASP A 23 -17.44 -32.28 -19.66
N SER A 24 -17.85 -31.29 -20.44
CA SER A 24 -17.66 -29.87 -20.13
C SER A 24 -18.63 -29.33 -19.09
N MET A 25 -19.48 -30.18 -18.50
CA MET A 25 -20.49 -29.80 -17.52
C MET A 25 -20.34 -30.55 -16.18
N ILE A 26 -20.66 -29.88 -15.09
CA ILE A 26 -20.75 -30.46 -13.73
C ILE A 26 -22.06 -30.01 -13.07
N CYS A 27 -22.75 -30.91 -12.37
CA CYS A 27 -23.96 -30.59 -11.62
C CYS A 27 -23.64 -30.35 -10.14
N VAL A 28 -24.35 -29.40 -9.53
CA VAL A 28 -24.27 -29.07 -8.09
C VAL A 28 -25.68 -28.80 -7.56
N GLY A 29 -26.00 -29.34 -6.39
CA GLY A 29 -27.31 -29.17 -5.76
C GLY A 29 -27.79 -30.38 -4.94
N GLN A 30 -28.81 -30.16 -4.12
CA GLN A 30 -29.44 -31.18 -3.26
C GLN A 30 -30.56 -31.94 -4.00
N ASP A 31 -30.93 -33.14 -3.53
CA ASP A 31 -31.99 -33.94 -4.19
C ASP A 31 -33.38 -33.37 -3.92
N GLU A 32 -33.54 -32.78 -2.73
CA GLU A 32 -34.73 -32.12 -2.21
C GLU A 32 -35.03 -30.80 -2.94
N GLY A 33 -34.04 -30.23 -3.65
CA GLY A 33 -34.14 -28.92 -4.26
C GLY A 33 -34.03 -27.77 -3.24
N GLY A 34 -34.73 -26.67 -3.49
CA GLY A 34 -34.83 -25.49 -2.61
C GLY A 34 -33.60 -24.58 -2.59
N ILE A 35 -32.40 -25.12 -2.79
CA ILE A 35 -31.13 -24.37 -2.82
C ILE A 35 -30.36 -24.71 -4.11
N GLY A 36 -29.96 -23.67 -4.86
CA GLY A 36 -29.28 -23.78 -6.16
C GLY A 36 -29.20 -22.43 -6.88
N GLY A 37 -28.53 -22.40 -8.03
CA GLY A 37 -28.46 -21.20 -8.87
C GLY A 37 -29.79 -20.90 -9.59
N CYS A 38 -30.02 -19.62 -9.84
CA CYS A 38 -31.24 -19.07 -10.40
C CYS A 38 -30.98 -18.09 -11.56
N PHE A 39 -32.05 -17.52 -12.12
CA PHE A 39 -31.95 -16.50 -13.16
C PHE A 39 -31.30 -15.23 -12.60
N GLY A 40 -30.14 -14.87 -13.14
CA GLY A 40 -29.28 -13.79 -12.65
C GLY A 40 -27.90 -14.29 -12.22
N ASP A 41 -27.79 -15.56 -11.81
CA ASP A 41 -26.53 -16.13 -11.30
C ASP A 41 -25.59 -16.65 -12.40
N SER A 42 -25.99 -16.59 -13.68
CA SER A 42 -25.19 -17.06 -14.81
C SER A 42 -23.80 -16.40 -14.85
N GLY A 43 -22.75 -17.21 -14.87
CA GLY A 43 -21.35 -16.78 -14.74
C GLY A 43 -20.82 -16.75 -13.30
N GLY A 44 -21.69 -16.86 -12.29
CA GLY A 44 -21.31 -16.92 -10.87
C GLY A 44 -20.42 -18.12 -10.55
N PRO A 45 -19.40 -17.96 -9.68
CA PRO A 45 -18.38 -18.98 -9.45
C PRO A 45 -18.86 -20.11 -8.54
N LEU A 46 -18.52 -21.35 -8.91
CA LEU A 46 -18.47 -22.49 -8.00
C LEU A 46 -17.03 -22.66 -7.54
N VAL A 47 -16.79 -22.46 -6.25
CA VAL A 47 -15.49 -22.67 -5.61
C VAL A 47 -15.56 -23.84 -4.65
N CYS A 48 -14.50 -24.64 -4.61
CA CYS A 48 -14.38 -25.80 -3.72
C CYS A 48 -13.07 -25.70 -2.93
N GLU A 49 -13.09 -26.08 -1.67
CA GLU A 49 -11.89 -26.14 -0.83
C GLU A 49 -11.21 -27.52 -0.94
N PHE A 50 -9.89 -27.52 -1.11
CA PHE A 50 -9.04 -28.69 -1.02
C PHE A 50 -7.75 -28.34 -0.25
N SER A 51 -7.47 -29.08 0.83
CA SER A 51 -6.25 -28.91 1.65
C SER A 51 -5.99 -27.47 2.11
N GLY A 52 -7.03 -26.74 2.53
CA GLY A 52 -6.93 -25.34 3.00
C GLY A 52 -6.81 -24.29 1.88
N LYS A 53 -7.06 -24.67 0.63
CA LYS A 53 -6.99 -23.78 -0.54
C LYS A 53 -8.24 -23.89 -1.40
N TRP A 54 -8.74 -22.75 -1.85
CA TRP A 54 -9.94 -22.66 -2.69
C TRP A 54 -9.58 -22.72 -4.19
N TYR A 55 -10.39 -23.47 -4.94
CA TYR A 55 -10.24 -23.69 -6.38
C TYR A 55 -11.54 -23.37 -7.10
N LEU A 56 -11.47 -22.69 -8.24
CA LEU A 56 -12.62 -22.45 -9.13
C LEU A 56 -12.88 -23.73 -9.94
N GLU A 57 -13.94 -24.47 -9.60
CA GLU A 57 -14.31 -25.73 -10.26
C GLU A 57 -15.42 -25.55 -11.30
N GLY A 58 -16.24 -24.50 -11.17
CA GLY A 58 -17.36 -24.26 -12.07
C GLY A 58 -17.70 -22.79 -12.30
N ALA A 59 -18.38 -22.52 -13.42
CA ALA A 59 -19.09 -21.26 -13.66
C ALA A 59 -20.56 -21.55 -13.97
N THR A 60 -21.49 -20.92 -13.25
CA THR A 60 -22.94 -21.19 -13.32
C THR A 60 -23.43 -21.01 -14.75
N SER A 61 -24.06 -22.03 -15.34
CA SER A 61 -24.45 -22.00 -16.76
C SER A 61 -25.97 -22.01 -16.93
N TRP A 62 -26.64 -23.08 -16.51
CA TRP A 62 -28.08 -23.26 -16.67
C TRP A 62 -28.67 -24.23 -15.64
N GLY A 63 -29.99 -24.34 -15.56
CA GLY A 63 -30.65 -25.23 -14.61
C GLY A 63 -32.16 -25.39 -14.87
N SER A 64 -32.90 -25.71 -13.81
CA SER A 64 -34.36 -25.79 -13.84
C SER A 64 -35.02 -24.42 -14.02
N LYS A 65 -36.21 -24.40 -14.66
CA LYS A 65 -36.96 -23.16 -14.93
C LYS A 65 -37.56 -22.50 -13.68
N ARG A 66 -37.53 -23.16 -12.51
CA ARG A 66 -38.06 -22.63 -11.25
C ARG A 66 -36.98 -22.36 -10.19
N CYS A 67 -35.72 -22.61 -10.56
CA CYS A 67 -34.55 -22.57 -9.67
C CYS A 67 -34.63 -23.63 -8.56
N ALA A 68 -33.60 -24.48 -8.48
CA ALA A 68 -33.54 -25.56 -7.48
C ALA A 68 -34.80 -26.45 -7.38
N ASP A 69 -35.45 -26.80 -8.50
CA ASP A 69 -36.50 -27.84 -8.50
C ASP A 69 -35.92 -29.17 -7.92
N PRO A 70 -36.72 -29.97 -7.17
CA PRO A 70 -36.27 -31.28 -6.67
C PRO A 70 -35.77 -32.18 -7.80
N LEU A 71 -34.64 -32.88 -7.58
CA LEU A 71 -33.92 -33.68 -8.57
C LEU A 71 -33.57 -32.90 -9.87
N LYS A 72 -33.38 -31.58 -9.79
CA LYS A 72 -32.96 -30.71 -10.90
C LYS A 72 -31.86 -29.74 -10.47
N TYR A 73 -30.67 -30.31 -10.33
CA TYR A 73 -29.44 -29.61 -9.97
C TYR A 73 -29.10 -28.45 -10.90
N THR A 74 -28.27 -27.52 -10.42
CA THR A 74 -27.71 -26.44 -11.23
C THR A 74 -26.53 -26.97 -12.04
N VAL A 75 -26.44 -26.61 -13.31
CA VAL A 75 -25.39 -27.05 -14.24
C VAL A 75 -24.38 -25.92 -14.43
N TYR A 76 -23.11 -26.25 -14.14
CA TYR A 76 -21.97 -25.37 -14.26
C TYR A 76 -21.11 -25.83 -15.43
N ALA A 77 -20.45 -24.88 -16.11
CA ALA A 77 -19.33 -25.19 -16.99
C ALA A 77 -18.17 -25.72 -16.13
N ASN A 78 -17.72 -26.94 -16.40
CA ASN A 78 -16.66 -27.65 -15.68
C ASN A 78 -15.30 -27.02 -16.00
N ILE A 79 -14.82 -26.14 -15.12
CA ILE A 79 -13.58 -25.37 -15.33
C ILE A 79 -12.36 -26.31 -15.36
N ARG A 80 -12.38 -27.40 -14.61
CA ARG A 80 -11.30 -28.41 -14.60
C ARG A 80 -11.16 -29.10 -15.96
N HIS A 81 -12.27 -29.51 -16.57
CA HIS A 81 -12.29 -30.08 -17.93
C HIS A 81 -11.94 -29.02 -18.99
N LEU A 82 -12.55 -27.84 -18.90
CA LEU A 82 -12.35 -26.75 -19.86
C LEU A 82 -10.98 -26.06 -19.73
N LYS A 83 -10.20 -26.34 -18.67
CA LYS A 83 -8.94 -25.64 -18.35
C LYS A 83 -8.02 -25.48 -19.56
N SER A 84 -7.76 -26.55 -20.31
CA SER A 84 -6.89 -26.50 -21.50
C SER A 84 -7.45 -25.58 -22.60
N TRP A 85 -8.77 -25.59 -22.83
CA TRP A 85 -9.43 -24.69 -23.76
C TRP A 85 -9.42 -23.24 -23.26
N ILE A 86 -9.68 -23.01 -21.96
CA ILE A 86 -9.63 -21.68 -21.34
C ILE A 86 -8.22 -21.11 -21.48
N THR A 87 -7.19 -21.84 -21.05
CA THR A 87 -5.80 -21.42 -21.22
C THR A 87 -5.44 -21.24 -22.69
N GLY A 88 -5.86 -22.15 -23.57
CA GLY A 88 -5.63 -22.03 -25.01
C GLY A 88 -6.29 -20.80 -25.64
N LYS A 89 -7.47 -20.39 -25.15
CA LYS A 89 -8.14 -19.16 -25.57
C LYS A 89 -7.47 -17.90 -25.00
N MET A 90 -7.04 -17.95 -23.74
CA MET A 90 -6.23 -16.90 -23.11
C MET A 90 -4.83 -16.77 -23.74
N SER A 91 -4.27 -17.83 -24.31
CA SER A 91 -2.97 -17.84 -25.02
C SER A 91 -3.07 -17.61 -26.53
N SER A 92 -4.25 -17.80 -27.14
CA SER A 92 -4.48 -17.50 -28.57
C SER A 92 -4.71 -16.02 -28.85
N PHE A 93 -4.91 -15.21 -27.81
CA PHE A 93 -4.32 -13.88 -27.78
C PHE A 93 -2.93 -14.05 -27.16
N PRO A 94 -1.82 -13.74 -27.86
CA PRO A 94 -0.65 -13.37 -27.10
C PRO A 94 -1.07 -12.20 -26.21
N VAL A 95 -0.76 -12.26 -24.91
CA VAL A 95 -0.54 -11.04 -24.14
C VAL A 95 0.73 -10.44 -24.73
N THR A 96 0.58 -9.81 -25.91
CA THR A 96 1.64 -9.04 -26.55
C THR A 96 2.07 -8.04 -25.50
N ALA A 97 3.36 -8.06 -25.14
CA ALA A 97 3.91 -7.08 -24.22
C ALA A 97 3.63 -5.70 -24.83
N PHE A 98 2.60 -5.03 -24.30
CA PHE A 98 2.18 -3.75 -24.80
C PHE A 98 3.25 -2.76 -24.37
N TYR A 99 3.95 -2.22 -25.36
CA TYR A 99 4.91 -1.16 -25.16
C TYR A 99 4.38 0.10 -25.84
N LEU A 100 3.95 1.04 -25.01
CA LEU A 100 3.76 2.42 -25.41
C LEU A 100 4.97 3.23 -24.98
N SER A 101 5.41 4.14 -25.83
CA SER A 101 6.38 5.17 -25.49
C SER A 101 5.99 6.48 -26.20
N CYS A 102 6.15 7.61 -25.51
CA CYS A 102 5.97 8.94 -26.04
C CYS A 102 6.98 9.89 -25.41
N ASN A 103 7.81 10.49 -26.26
CA ASN A 103 8.81 11.49 -25.92
C ASN A 103 8.47 12.88 -26.49
N PHE A 104 7.22 13.06 -26.91
CA PHE A 104 6.64 14.30 -27.46
C PHE A 104 7.36 14.97 -28.66
N ASP A 105 8.50 14.48 -29.15
CA ASP A 105 9.36 15.13 -30.16
C ASP A 105 8.68 15.50 -31.48
N LYS A 106 7.70 14.69 -31.90
CA LYS A 106 7.01 14.85 -33.19
C LYS A 106 5.57 15.37 -33.07
N SER A 107 4.90 15.06 -31.96
CA SER A 107 3.48 15.37 -31.71
C SER A 107 3.14 15.04 -30.25
N LEU A 108 1.88 15.20 -29.86
CA LEU A 108 1.36 14.70 -28.57
C LEU A 108 1.32 13.15 -28.49
N CYS A 109 1.73 12.43 -29.55
CA CYS A 109 1.58 10.98 -29.72
C CYS A 109 0.12 10.50 -29.83
N SER A 110 -0.08 9.24 -30.21
CA SER A 110 -1.42 8.67 -30.36
C SER A 110 -1.99 8.23 -29.01
N GLY A 111 -3.26 8.56 -28.75
CA GLY A 111 -3.98 8.20 -27.52
C GLY A 111 -3.90 9.24 -26.40
N TRP A 112 -3.07 10.28 -26.55
CA TRP A 112 -3.02 11.42 -25.63
C TRP A 112 -3.96 12.54 -26.05
N GLU A 113 -4.71 13.07 -25.10
CA GLU A 113 -5.65 14.18 -25.26
C GLU A 113 -5.54 15.12 -24.04
N GLN A 114 -5.83 16.42 -24.23
CA GLN A 114 -6.05 17.31 -23.08
C GLN A 114 -7.43 17.01 -22.50
N SER A 115 -7.58 17.15 -21.18
CA SER A 115 -8.91 17.17 -20.59
C SER A 115 -9.68 18.44 -21.02
N TYR A 116 -11.00 18.41 -20.83
CA TYR A 116 -11.88 19.59 -20.95
C TYR A 116 -12.56 19.91 -19.62
N SER A 117 -12.04 19.35 -18.51
CA SER A 117 -12.67 19.29 -17.18
C SER A 117 -11.86 19.99 -16.09
N ASP A 118 -10.87 20.75 -16.52
CA ASP A 118 -9.78 21.35 -15.76
C ASP A 118 -9.62 22.83 -16.12
N ALA A 119 -8.66 23.52 -15.49
CA ALA A 119 -8.55 24.97 -15.58
C ALA A 119 -7.73 25.45 -16.79
N PHE A 120 -6.84 24.59 -17.33
CA PHE A 120 -5.98 24.89 -18.48
C PHE A 120 -5.24 23.65 -19.01
N ASP A 121 -4.68 23.76 -20.23
CA ASP A 121 -3.99 22.67 -20.91
C ASP A 121 -2.50 22.54 -20.56
N TRP A 122 -1.97 21.32 -20.65
CA TRP A 122 -0.53 21.09 -20.74
C TRP A 122 0.01 21.61 -22.08
N THR A 123 1.07 22.41 -22.07
CA THR A 123 1.68 22.94 -23.30
C THR A 123 2.85 22.09 -23.75
N ARG A 124 2.98 21.84 -25.06
CA ARG A 124 4.13 21.16 -25.67
C ARG A 124 5.22 22.18 -26.01
N HIS A 125 6.42 22.05 -25.47
CA HIS A 125 7.46 23.08 -25.53
C HIS A 125 8.88 22.54 -25.78
N ARG A 126 9.81 23.45 -26.09
CA ARG A 126 11.21 23.17 -26.45
C ARG A 126 12.12 24.28 -25.96
N GLY A 127 13.26 23.90 -25.36
CA GLY A 127 14.18 24.82 -24.68
C GLY A 127 13.67 25.23 -23.29
N SER A 128 14.16 26.33 -22.73
CA SER A 128 13.73 26.83 -21.42
C SER A 128 12.26 27.27 -21.40
N THR A 129 11.57 27.06 -20.28
CA THR A 129 10.23 27.62 -20.06
C THR A 129 10.24 29.16 -20.05
N PRO A 130 9.10 29.83 -20.31
CA PRO A 130 9.03 31.29 -20.39
C PRO A 130 9.37 32.01 -19.07
N SER A 131 9.06 31.41 -17.93
CA SER A 131 9.32 32.00 -16.62
C SER A 131 10.79 31.80 -16.19
N LEU A 132 11.35 32.73 -15.41
CA LEU A 132 12.77 32.72 -15.04
C LEU A 132 13.01 31.94 -13.73
N SER A 133 14.03 31.08 -13.74
CA SER A 133 14.43 30.22 -12.61
C SER A 133 13.38 29.17 -12.23
N THR A 134 12.79 28.58 -13.26
CA THR A 134 11.76 27.53 -13.24
C THR A 134 11.99 26.55 -14.38
N GLY A 135 11.34 25.38 -14.28
CA GLY A 135 11.23 24.42 -15.38
C GLY A 135 12.56 23.86 -15.91
N PRO A 136 12.49 22.97 -16.90
CA PRO A 136 13.67 22.45 -17.58
C PRO A 136 14.21 23.45 -18.62
N SER A 137 15.53 23.46 -18.82
CA SER A 137 16.17 24.23 -19.92
C SER A 137 16.14 23.50 -21.27
N TYR A 138 15.81 22.20 -21.27
CA TYR A 138 15.86 21.28 -22.41
C TYR A 138 15.05 20.01 -22.07
N ASP A 139 14.54 19.29 -23.08
CA ASP A 139 13.91 17.96 -22.98
C ASP A 139 14.83 16.90 -22.37
N HIS A 140 14.27 15.80 -21.89
CA HIS A 140 15.06 14.69 -21.37
C HIS A 140 15.69 13.84 -22.48
N THR A 141 14.97 13.58 -23.58
CA THR A 141 15.37 12.58 -24.59
C THR A 141 16.70 12.89 -25.26
N SER A 142 16.89 14.14 -25.69
CA SER A 142 17.98 14.55 -26.60
C SER A 142 18.67 15.86 -26.22
N GLY A 143 18.06 16.65 -25.33
CA GLY A 143 18.47 18.01 -25.00
C GLY A 143 18.17 19.05 -26.09
N SER A 144 17.53 18.64 -27.20
CA SER A 144 17.07 19.54 -28.27
C SER A 144 15.70 19.17 -28.87
N GLY A 145 14.95 18.31 -28.19
CA GLY A 145 13.63 17.77 -28.52
C GLY A 145 12.46 18.60 -27.99
N TYR A 146 11.36 17.95 -27.61
CA TYR A 146 10.18 18.58 -26.99
C TYR A 146 9.70 17.82 -25.77
N TYR A 147 9.12 18.53 -24.81
CA TYR A 147 8.49 17.98 -23.60
C TYR A 147 7.09 18.59 -23.39
N MET A 148 6.30 18.04 -22.45
CA MET A 148 5.05 18.65 -22.00
C MET A 148 5.28 19.40 -20.69
N TYR A 149 4.72 20.59 -20.52
CA TYR A 149 4.78 21.33 -19.24
C TYR A 149 3.51 22.13 -18.94
N ILE A 150 3.35 22.48 -17.67
CA ILE A 150 2.43 23.53 -17.23
C ILE A 150 3.21 24.78 -16.88
N GLU A 151 2.72 25.92 -17.36
CA GLU A 151 3.22 27.26 -17.04
C GLU A 151 2.44 27.79 -15.84
N ALA A 152 3.14 28.17 -14.76
CA ALA A 152 2.50 28.59 -13.51
C ALA A 152 2.18 30.10 -13.46
N SER A 153 2.57 30.89 -14.46
CA SER A 153 2.32 32.34 -14.49
C SER A 153 0.87 32.74 -14.85
N SER A 154 0.59 34.05 -14.73
CA SER A 154 -0.71 34.65 -15.00
C SER A 154 -1.25 34.23 -16.38
N PRO A 155 -2.52 33.79 -16.50
CA PRO A 155 -3.62 34.04 -15.57
C PRO A 155 -3.85 32.94 -14.51
N ARG A 156 -2.90 32.03 -14.29
CA ARG A 156 -3.08 30.93 -13.33
C ARG A 156 -3.16 31.39 -11.89
N VAL A 157 -3.97 30.69 -11.10
CA VAL A 157 -4.09 30.87 -9.64
C VAL A 157 -3.70 29.60 -8.88
N ILE A 158 -3.42 29.74 -7.58
CA ILE A 158 -3.06 28.60 -6.71
C ILE A 158 -4.17 27.54 -6.73
N GLY A 159 -3.79 26.28 -6.96
CA GLY A 159 -4.73 25.17 -7.05
C GLY A 159 -5.35 24.95 -8.44
N ASP A 160 -5.08 25.81 -9.44
CA ASP A 160 -5.46 25.55 -10.83
C ASP A 160 -4.87 24.20 -11.28
N LYS A 161 -5.68 23.43 -12.02
CA LYS A 161 -5.33 22.09 -12.49
C LYS A 161 -5.23 22.04 -14.00
N ALA A 162 -4.29 21.25 -14.50
CA ALA A 162 -4.15 20.86 -15.90
C ALA A 162 -3.96 19.34 -16.00
N LYS A 163 -4.69 18.68 -16.89
CA LYS A 163 -4.77 17.22 -17.00
C LYS A 163 -4.49 16.79 -18.43
N LEU A 164 -3.41 16.03 -18.60
CA LEU A 164 -3.09 15.35 -19.85
C LEU A 164 -3.45 13.87 -19.71
N GLU A 165 -4.38 13.41 -20.54
CA GLU A 165 -5.03 12.10 -20.43
C GLU A 165 -4.55 11.16 -21.54
N LEU A 166 -4.10 9.97 -21.16
CA LEU A 166 -3.67 8.91 -22.06
C LEU A 166 -4.71 7.79 -22.07
N SER A 167 -5.46 7.68 -23.16
CA SER A 167 -6.43 6.62 -23.42
C SER A 167 -5.76 5.30 -23.80
N LEU A 168 -6.12 4.22 -23.11
CA LEU A 168 -5.50 2.90 -23.18
C LEU A 168 -6.54 1.77 -23.24
N CYS A 169 -6.10 0.59 -23.68
CA CYS A 169 -6.87 -0.65 -23.60
C CYS A 169 -6.69 -1.35 -22.24
N GLY A 170 -6.72 -0.59 -21.14
CA GLY A 170 -6.53 -1.13 -19.79
C GLY A 170 -7.62 -2.11 -19.37
N ASN A 171 -7.19 -3.18 -18.71
CA ASN A 171 -8.01 -4.34 -18.31
C ASN A 171 -7.77 -4.74 -16.84
N GLY A 172 -7.00 -3.96 -16.08
CA GLY A 172 -6.58 -4.29 -14.72
C GLY A 172 -5.29 -5.10 -14.62
N ASP A 173 -4.60 -5.42 -15.72
CA ASP A 173 -3.29 -6.08 -15.65
C ASP A 173 -2.21 -5.20 -15.02
N ARG A 174 -1.15 -5.81 -14.50
CA ARG A 174 0.03 -5.08 -14.02
C ARG A 174 0.83 -4.53 -15.21
N ALA A 175 1.18 -3.25 -15.14
CA ALA A 175 2.05 -2.57 -16.09
C ALA A 175 3.14 -1.77 -15.36
N CYS A 176 4.30 -1.62 -15.99
CA CYS A 176 5.34 -0.70 -15.57
C CYS A 176 5.17 0.64 -16.29
N LEU A 177 4.68 1.64 -15.56
CA LEU A 177 4.74 3.03 -15.97
C LEU A 177 6.15 3.56 -15.68
N THR A 178 6.79 4.21 -16.64
CA THR A 178 8.06 4.93 -16.48
C THR A 178 7.96 6.26 -17.19
N PHE A 179 8.37 7.36 -16.57
CA PHE A 179 8.41 8.68 -17.19
C PHE A 179 9.50 9.52 -16.55
N TYR A 180 9.85 10.63 -17.18
CA TYR A 180 10.70 11.65 -16.60
C TYR A 180 9.86 12.88 -16.25
N TYR A 181 10.22 13.55 -15.16
CA TYR A 181 9.57 14.78 -14.72
C TYR A 181 10.61 15.81 -14.26
N HIS A 182 10.28 17.08 -14.36
CA HIS A 182 11.10 18.19 -13.88
C HIS A 182 10.23 19.16 -13.09
N MET A 183 10.69 19.53 -11.90
CA MET A 183 9.94 20.31 -10.91
C MET A 183 10.91 21.25 -10.20
N TYR A 184 11.07 22.46 -10.72
CA TYR A 184 12.02 23.44 -10.24
C TYR A 184 11.38 24.82 -10.09
N GLY A 185 11.57 25.42 -8.93
CA GLY A 185 10.97 26.71 -8.56
C GLY A 185 10.63 26.77 -7.07
N ASN A 186 10.59 27.96 -6.48
CA ASN A 186 10.32 28.13 -5.05
C ASN A 186 8.85 27.89 -4.66
N THR A 187 7.95 27.86 -5.64
CA THR A 187 6.51 27.70 -5.46
C THR A 187 5.95 26.65 -6.42
N THR A 188 6.75 25.65 -6.81
CA THR A 188 6.29 24.50 -7.57
C THR A 188 5.18 23.79 -6.80
N GLY A 189 4.06 23.55 -7.48
CA GLY A 189 2.90 22.86 -6.90
C GLY A 189 3.10 21.34 -6.91
N THR A 190 2.12 20.62 -7.46
CA THR A 190 2.04 19.16 -7.36
C THR A 190 1.87 18.51 -8.72
N LEU A 191 2.61 17.43 -8.99
CA LEU A 191 2.38 16.52 -10.10
C LEU A 191 1.75 15.23 -9.55
N ASN A 192 0.50 14.96 -9.90
CA ASN A 192 -0.16 13.68 -9.66
C ASN A 192 -0.20 12.86 -10.96
N VAL A 193 -0.10 11.54 -10.85
CA VAL A 193 -0.46 10.62 -11.94
C VAL A 193 -1.48 9.62 -11.45
N PHE A 194 -2.53 9.42 -12.23
CA PHE A 194 -3.62 8.49 -11.93
C PHE A 194 -3.65 7.34 -12.93
N SER A 195 -4.09 6.16 -12.49
CA SER A 195 -4.57 5.07 -13.35
C SER A 195 -6.04 4.87 -12.99
N GLY A 196 -6.95 5.28 -13.89
CA GLY A 196 -8.36 5.46 -13.56
C GLY A 196 -8.55 6.49 -12.45
N SER A 197 -9.23 6.13 -11.37
CA SER A 197 -9.39 6.97 -10.17
C SER A 197 -8.23 6.85 -9.16
N LYS A 198 -7.30 5.90 -9.35
CA LYS A 198 -6.25 5.62 -8.36
C LYS A 198 -5.00 6.48 -8.63
N VAL A 199 -4.58 7.27 -7.63
CA VAL A 199 -3.24 7.88 -7.62
C VAL A 199 -2.17 6.78 -7.63
N VAL A 200 -1.24 6.87 -8.58
CA VAL A 200 -0.10 5.95 -8.75
C VAL A 200 1.25 6.64 -8.58
N PHE A 201 1.28 7.97 -8.65
CA PHE A 201 2.43 8.82 -8.35
C PHE A 201 1.95 10.18 -7.84
N SER A 202 2.65 10.75 -6.87
CA SER A 202 2.57 12.18 -6.55
C SER A 202 3.96 12.71 -6.25
N ALA A 203 4.22 13.97 -6.60
CA ALA A 203 5.38 14.73 -6.16
C ALA A 203 4.98 16.20 -5.98
N SER A 204 5.44 16.84 -4.90
CA SER A 204 5.13 18.25 -4.62
C SER A 204 6.38 19.08 -4.29
N GLY A 205 6.35 20.37 -4.61
CA GLY A 205 7.43 21.30 -4.31
C GLY A 205 8.64 21.19 -5.23
N ASN A 206 9.69 21.93 -4.90
CA ASN A 206 10.95 21.92 -5.64
C ASN A 206 11.66 20.57 -5.50
N LYS A 207 11.87 19.85 -6.60
CA LYS A 207 12.65 18.61 -6.64
C LYS A 207 14.05 18.79 -7.26
N GLY A 208 14.44 20.03 -7.59
CA GLY A 208 15.75 20.40 -8.12
C GLY A 208 15.77 20.61 -9.64
N ASN A 209 16.76 21.34 -10.14
CA ASN A 209 16.90 21.65 -11.56
C ASN A 209 17.57 20.51 -12.35
N TYR A 210 16.90 19.36 -12.42
CA TYR A 210 17.30 18.22 -13.24
C TYR A 210 16.10 17.29 -13.46
N TRP A 211 16.10 16.60 -14.61
CA TRP A 211 15.11 15.58 -14.93
C TRP A 211 15.20 14.38 -13.98
N GLN A 212 14.06 13.95 -13.47
CA GLN A 212 13.94 12.85 -12.51
C GLN A 212 13.11 11.73 -13.11
N LYS A 213 13.63 10.50 -12.98
CA LYS A 213 12.93 9.30 -13.45
C LYS A 213 11.91 8.85 -12.41
N ALA A 214 10.64 8.86 -12.78
CA ALA A 214 9.60 8.13 -12.09
C ALA A 214 9.45 6.74 -12.73
N GLN A 215 9.23 5.72 -11.89
CA GLN A 215 8.94 4.36 -12.31
C GLN A 215 7.93 3.78 -11.32
N ARG A 216 6.85 3.14 -11.78
CA ARG A 216 5.77 2.61 -10.93
C ARG A 216 5.19 1.34 -11.54
N THR A 217 5.09 0.28 -10.74
CA THR A 217 4.23 -0.86 -11.08
C THR A 217 2.79 -0.47 -10.76
N ILE A 218 1.95 -0.35 -11.78
CA ILE A 218 0.55 0.06 -11.68
C ILE A 218 -0.37 -1.08 -12.10
N TYR A 219 -1.62 -1.04 -11.63
CA TYR A 219 -2.70 -1.78 -12.28
C TYR A 219 -3.29 -0.87 -13.35
N LEU A 220 -3.32 -1.34 -14.60
CA LEU A 220 -3.56 -0.50 -15.77
C LEU A 220 -5.07 -0.37 -16.05
N ASP A 221 -5.61 0.84 -15.83
CA ASP A 221 -6.96 1.20 -16.22
C ASP A 221 -6.97 1.79 -17.66
N LYS A 222 -8.17 2.08 -18.16
CA LYS A 222 -8.44 2.61 -19.51
C LYS A 222 -7.90 4.02 -19.74
N VAL A 223 -7.58 4.76 -18.69
CA VAL A 223 -6.99 6.10 -18.77
C VAL A 223 -5.87 6.23 -17.75
N VAL A 224 -4.72 6.75 -18.18
CA VAL A 224 -3.67 7.25 -17.30
C VAL A 224 -3.65 8.77 -17.40
N THR A 225 -3.83 9.48 -16.29
CA THR A 225 -3.94 10.95 -16.28
C THR A 225 -2.76 11.58 -15.56
N PHE A 226 -2.09 12.54 -16.19
CA PHE A 226 -1.06 13.39 -15.58
C PHE A 226 -1.69 14.73 -15.20
N GLU A 227 -1.87 14.98 -13.90
CA GLU A 227 -2.45 16.21 -13.35
C GLU A 227 -1.34 17.09 -12.76
N GLY A 228 -1.12 18.26 -13.36
CA GLY A 228 -0.30 19.32 -12.80
C GLY A 228 -1.18 20.29 -12.02
N ILE A 229 -0.77 20.64 -10.80
CA ILE A 229 -1.45 21.60 -9.92
C ILE A 229 -0.53 22.81 -9.74
N VAL A 230 -1.05 24.02 -9.98
CA VAL A 230 -0.31 25.27 -9.83
C VAL A 230 -0.11 25.61 -8.34
N GLY A 231 1.13 25.92 -7.98
CA GLY A 231 1.49 26.33 -6.62
C GLY A 231 1.20 27.81 -6.31
N SER A 232 1.82 28.36 -5.28
CA SER A 232 1.48 29.70 -4.76
C SER A 232 2.01 30.89 -5.58
N SER A 233 2.78 30.65 -6.65
CA SER A 233 3.27 31.70 -7.55
C SER A 233 3.77 31.12 -8.87
N PHE A 234 4.07 32.01 -9.82
CA PHE A 234 4.63 31.68 -11.14
C PHE A 234 5.94 30.91 -11.11
N LYS A 235 6.64 30.86 -9.96
CA LYS A 235 7.90 30.12 -9.82
C LYS A 235 7.65 28.63 -9.58
N GLY A 236 6.89 27.99 -10.47
CA GLY A 236 6.31 26.68 -10.18
C GLY A 236 6.02 25.75 -11.34
N ASP A 237 6.66 25.93 -12.49
CA ASP A 237 6.49 25.05 -13.65
C ASP A 237 6.77 23.57 -13.33
N ILE A 238 5.98 22.69 -13.95
CA ILE A 238 6.11 21.23 -13.87
C ILE A 238 6.16 20.71 -15.30
N ALA A 239 7.14 19.88 -15.63
CA ALA A 239 7.27 19.25 -16.93
C ALA A 239 7.33 17.72 -16.83
N ILE A 240 6.90 17.04 -17.89
CA ILE A 240 7.00 15.58 -18.09
C ILE A 240 7.54 15.25 -19.48
N ASP A 241 8.25 14.13 -19.58
CA ASP A 241 8.87 13.63 -20.80
C ASP A 241 9.09 12.10 -20.76
N ASP A 242 9.44 11.49 -21.90
CA ASP A 242 9.80 10.07 -22.05
C ASP A 242 8.82 9.10 -21.34
N VAL A 243 7.52 9.34 -21.48
CA VAL A 243 6.46 8.54 -20.85
C VAL A 243 6.32 7.20 -21.58
N SER A 244 6.45 6.11 -20.85
CA SER A 244 6.34 4.76 -21.38
C SER A 244 5.57 3.83 -20.44
N ILE A 245 4.84 2.88 -21.04
CA ILE A 245 4.09 1.85 -20.33
C ILE A 245 4.46 0.50 -20.96
N LYS A 246 4.95 -0.42 -20.13
CA LYS A 246 5.29 -1.81 -20.50
C LYS A 246 4.39 -2.79 -19.75
N SER A 247 3.84 -3.80 -20.40
CA SER A 247 3.18 -4.91 -19.68
C SER A 247 4.11 -5.57 -18.66
N GLY A 248 3.57 -5.99 -17.51
CA GLY A 248 4.32 -6.62 -16.43
C GLY A 248 4.70 -5.66 -15.29
N ARG A 249 5.53 -6.11 -14.36
CA ARG A 249 6.04 -5.29 -13.25
C ARG A 249 7.22 -4.44 -13.73
N CYS A 250 7.52 -3.36 -13.03
CA CYS A 250 8.80 -2.68 -13.22
C CYS A 250 9.94 -3.55 -12.71
N LEU A 251 10.85 -3.93 -13.61
CA LEU A 251 12.02 -4.73 -13.26
C LEU A 251 13.14 -3.81 -12.77
N THR A 252 13.54 -3.99 -11.52
CA THR A 252 14.82 -3.52 -11.00
C THR A 252 15.89 -4.61 -11.15
N SER A 253 17.12 -4.19 -11.46
CA SER A 253 18.29 -5.06 -11.60
C SER A 253 19.47 -4.36 -10.92
N PRO A 254 20.37 -5.07 -10.21
CA PRO A 254 20.54 -6.52 -10.15
C PRO A 254 20.14 -7.15 -8.80
N ALA A 255 20.43 -8.46 -8.64
CA ALA A 255 20.19 -9.27 -7.43
C ALA A 255 20.86 -8.74 -6.13
N THR A 256 21.71 -7.73 -6.25
CA THR A 256 22.23 -6.93 -5.14
C THR A 256 21.97 -5.46 -5.43
N THR A 257 21.14 -4.79 -4.62
CA THR A 257 20.87 -3.36 -4.75
C THR A 257 21.55 -2.61 -3.61
N THR A 258 22.55 -1.79 -3.93
CA THR A 258 23.23 -0.90 -2.97
C THR A 258 22.92 0.56 -3.30
N CYS A 259 22.66 1.37 -2.27
CA CYS A 259 22.43 2.80 -2.38
C CYS A 259 23.02 3.55 -1.18
N ASN A 260 23.90 4.50 -1.47
CA ASN A 260 24.54 5.39 -0.51
C ASN A 260 24.15 6.87 -0.74
N PHE A 261 23.11 7.11 -1.54
CA PHE A 261 22.51 8.41 -1.85
C PHE A 261 23.44 9.54 -2.38
N ASP A 262 24.74 9.31 -2.57
CA ASP A 262 25.79 10.32 -2.87
C ASP A 262 25.58 11.14 -4.15
N SER A 263 25.03 10.52 -5.19
CA SER A 263 24.76 11.20 -6.47
C SER A 263 23.32 11.68 -6.58
N ARG A 264 22.38 10.84 -6.13
CA ARG A 264 20.91 11.01 -6.24
C ARG A 264 20.23 9.87 -5.48
N LEU A 265 18.90 9.93 -5.40
CA LEU A 265 18.09 8.76 -5.05
C LEU A 265 18.36 7.63 -6.08
N CYS A 266 18.73 6.44 -5.61
CA CYS A 266 19.21 5.36 -6.50
C CYS A 266 18.07 4.68 -7.28
N TYR A 267 18.42 3.84 -8.25
CA TYR A 267 17.40 3.11 -9.01
C TYR A 267 16.57 2.19 -8.10
N GLY A 268 15.25 2.16 -8.31
CA GLY A 268 14.29 1.44 -7.47
C GLY A 268 13.80 2.20 -6.24
N TRP A 269 14.48 3.27 -5.80
CA TRP A 269 14.11 4.07 -4.63
C TRP A 269 13.18 5.23 -4.96
N LEU A 270 12.14 5.41 -4.15
CA LEU A 270 11.02 6.32 -4.41
C LEU A 270 10.42 6.84 -3.09
N GLN A 271 9.95 8.09 -3.06
CA GLN A 271 9.05 8.53 -1.99
C GLN A 271 7.69 7.82 -2.15
N SER A 272 7.07 7.52 -1.01
CA SER A 272 5.65 7.17 -0.98
C SER A 272 4.78 8.40 -1.26
N TYR A 273 3.47 8.17 -1.27
CA TYR A 273 2.41 9.18 -1.33
C TYR A 273 1.31 8.86 -0.29
N SER A 274 1.60 7.94 0.63
CA SER A 274 0.69 7.35 1.63
C SER A 274 1.07 7.77 3.06
N ASP A 275 1.89 8.80 3.14
CA ASP A 275 2.60 9.37 4.27
C ASP A 275 2.33 10.88 4.34
N VAL A 276 2.73 11.51 5.45
CA VAL A 276 2.41 12.93 5.72
C VAL A 276 3.42 13.88 5.09
N PHE A 277 4.67 13.45 4.91
CA PHE A 277 5.74 14.25 4.28
C PHE A 277 6.89 13.40 3.75
N ASP A 278 7.69 13.94 2.83
CA ASP A 278 8.79 13.21 2.18
C ASP A 278 10.05 13.05 3.07
N TRP A 279 10.79 11.95 2.88
CA TRP A 279 12.21 11.89 3.27
C TRP A 279 13.03 12.89 2.44
N THR A 280 13.90 13.66 3.08
CA THR A 280 14.76 14.65 2.40
C THR A 280 16.19 14.11 2.26
N ARG A 281 16.86 14.45 1.16
CA ARG A 281 18.28 14.12 0.94
C ARG A 281 19.16 15.26 1.45
N ASN A 282 20.12 15.00 2.34
CA ASN A 282 20.94 16.03 2.98
C ASN A 282 22.44 15.70 2.98
N ARG A 283 23.25 16.72 3.26
CA ARG A 283 24.72 16.65 3.39
C ARG A 283 25.17 17.56 4.53
N GLY A 284 26.00 17.04 5.43
CA GLY A 284 26.37 17.72 6.67
C GLY A 284 25.28 17.56 7.74
N ALA A 285 25.20 18.51 8.68
CA ALA A 285 24.21 18.48 9.75
C ALA A 285 22.77 18.68 9.24
N THR A 286 21.79 18.18 9.99
CA THR A 286 20.35 18.48 9.82
C THR A 286 20.04 19.95 10.13
N THR A 287 18.83 20.43 9.81
CA THR A 287 18.53 21.86 9.95
C THR A 287 18.20 22.26 11.39
N SER A 288 17.71 21.31 12.20
CA SER A 288 17.49 21.50 13.62
C SER A 288 18.75 21.18 14.44
N SER A 289 18.90 21.82 15.61
CA SER A 289 20.10 21.70 16.45
C SER A 289 19.97 20.57 17.47
N ASN A 290 21.08 19.87 17.76
CA ASN A 290 21.14 18.70 18.65
C ASN A 290 20.29 17.51 18.16
N THR A 291 20.18 17.37 16.85
CA THR A 291 19.49 16.26 16.18
C THR A 291 20.34 15.66 15.08
N GLY A 292 19.93 14.49 14.59
CA GLY A 292 20.41 13.94 13.33
C GLY A 292 21.93 13.68 13.28
N PRO A 293 22.44 13.23 12.13
CA PRO A 293 23.87 13.08 11.91
C PRO A 293 24.52 14.40 11.50
N ASN A 294 25.77 14.62 11.92
CA ASN A 294 26.59 15.75 11.44
C ASN A 294 27.16 15.53 10.03
N TYR A 295 27.24 14.28 9.58
CA TYR A 295 27.89 13.81 8.35
C TYR A 295 27.23 12.50 7.89
N ASP A 296 27.26 12.18 6.59
CA ASP A 296 26.90 10.85 6.05
C ASP A 296 27.75 9.72 6.65
N HIS A 297 27.29 8.48 6.46
CA HIS A 297 28.02 7.30 6.90
C HIS A 297 29.14 6.90 5.93
N THR A 298 28.90 6.97 4.62
CA THR A 298 29.81 6.40 3.61
C THR A 298 31.21 7.00 3.63
N THR A 299 31.31 8.34 3.73
CA THR A 299 32.57 9.09 3.58
C THR A 299 32.75 10.23 4.58
N GLY A 300 31.68 10.70 5.20
CA GLY A 300 31.64 11.92 6.00
C GLY A 300 31.55 13.22 5.19
N PHE A 301 31.55 13.14 3.85
CA PHE A 301 31.36 14.26 2.92
C PHE A 301 30.34 13.96 1.80
N GLY A 302 29.60 12.87 1.90
CA GLY A 302 28.58 12.38 0.98
C GLY A 302 27.18 12.95 1.22
N TYR A 303 26.14 12.16 0.93
CA TYR A 303 24.74 12.49 1.20
C TYR A 303 24.00 11.31 1.82
N TYR A 304 23.03 11.59 2.70
CA TYR A 304 22.14 10.61 3.32
C TYR A 304 20.66 11.01 3.13
N MET A 305 19.73 10.12 3.47
CA MET A 305 18.29 10.43 3.55
C MET A 305 17.89 10.65 5.01
N TYR A 306 17.07 11.67 5.29
CA TYR A 306 16.54 11.92 6.64
C TYR A 306 15.11 12.48 6.65
N ILE A 307 14.45 12.38 7.80
CA ILE A 307 13.21 13.10 8.10
C ILE A 307 13.54 14.33 8.96
N GLU A 308 12.91 15.47 8.65
CA GLU A 308 13.02 16.71 9.43
C GLU A 308 11.75 16.92 10.27
N ALA A 309 11.90 16.77 11.59
CA ALA A 309 10.80 16.85 12.55
C ALA A 309 10.29 18.29 12.77
N THR A 310 11.05 19.31 12.36
CA THR A 310 10.61 20.71 12.45
C THR A 310 9.29 20.95 11.71
N LYS A 311 8.33 21.55 12.43
CA LYS A 311 6.96 21.86 11.97
C LYS A 311 6.15 20.63 11.53
N LYS A 312 6.43 19.45 12.09
CA LYS A 312 5.58 18.26 12.00
C LYS A 312 4.87 18.02 13.33
N ASN A 313 3.79 17.26 13.29
CA ASN A 313 3.09 16.78 14.48
C ASN A 313 3.69 15.44 14.93
N ALA A 314 3.51 15.14 16.22
CA ALA A 314 3.87 13.82 16.75
C ALA A 314 3.04 12.73 16.09
N GLY A 315 3.69 11.72 15.54
CA GLY A 315 3.06 10.64 14.77
C GLY A 315 2.97 10.88 13.26
N ASP A 316 3.29 12.08 12.75
CA ASP A 316 3.46 12.29 11.31
C ASP A 316 4.57 11.35 10.80
N ASN A 317 4.34 10.69 9.67
CA ASN A 317 5.30 9.76 9.07
C ASN A 317 5.78 10.20 7.69
N ALA A 318 6.95 9.66 7.32
CA ALA A 318 7.55 9.73 5.99
C ALA A 318 7.99 8.33 5.57
N LYS A 319 7.74 7.94 4.32
CA LYS A 319 7.99 6.58 3.80
C LYS A 319 8.83 6.63 2.53
N LEU A 320 9.97 5.92 2.55
CA LEU A 320 10.85 5.74 1.41
C LEU A 320 10.82 4.27 0.97
N GLU A 321 10.36 4.03 -0.25
CA GLU A 321 10.10 2.71 -0.83
C GLU A 321 11.22 2.30 -1.79
N LEU A 322 11.77 1.10 -1.61
CA LEU A 322 12.66 0.43 -2.55
C LEU A 322 11.92 -0.73 -3.23
N TYR A 323 11.74 -0.63 -4.54
CA TYR A 323 11.11 -1.67 -5.35
C TYR A 323 12.12 -2.74 -5.74
N LEU A 324 11.88 -3.97 -5.26
CA LEU A 324 12.73 -5.13 -5.44
C LEU A 324 12.15 -6.04 -6.53
N ASN A 325 13.04 -6.69 -7.30
CA ASN A 325 12.66 -7.80 -8.17
C ASN A 325 12.55 -9.12 -7.38
N GLY A 326 11.87 -9.06 -6.22
CA GLY A 326 11.66 -10.19 -5.35
C GLY A 326 10.55 -11.12 -5.84
N ASN A 327 10.80 -12.41 -5.73
CA ASN A 327 9.91 -13.53 -6.05
C ASN A 327 9.50 -14.33 -4.80
N GLY A 328 9.76 -13.81 -3.60
CA GLY A 328 9.59 -14.49 -2.31
C GLY A 328 10.87 -15.15 -1.78
N GLU A 329 11.99 -15.06 -2.50
CA GLU A 329 13.30 -15.58 -2.07
C GLU A 329 13.79 -14.94 -0.77
N VAL A 330 14.62 -15.67 -0.02
CA VAL A 330 15.25 -15.15 1.19
C VAL A 330 16.34 -14.15 0.79
N SER A 331 16.30 -12.95 1.37
CA SER A 331 17.26 -11.87 1.18
C SER A 331 17.74 -11.28 2.50
N CYS A 332 18.88 -10.59 2.44
CA CYS A 332 19.49 -9.88 3.54
C CYS A 332 19.47 -8.38 3.24
N LEU A 333 18.80 -7.64 4.09
CA LEU A 333 18.89 -6.19 4.17
C LEU A 333 20.02 -5.81 5.14
N ARG A 334 20.88 -4.89 4.72
CA ARG A 334 21.85 -4.17 5.55
C ARG A 334 21.69 -2.68 5.32
N PHE A 335 21.76 -1.86 6.36
CA PHE A 335 21.77 -0.40 6.24
C PHE A 335 22.37 0.23 7.49
N TYR A 336 22.68 1.52 7.41
CA TYR A 336 23.00 2.34 8.56
C TYR A 336 21.85 3.30 8.85
N TYR A 337 21.61 3.56 10.13
CA TYR A 337 20.63 4.54 10.59
C TYR A 337 21.21 5.43 11.68
N HIS A 338 20.67 6.64 11.80
CA HIS A 338 21.06 7.61 12.81
C HIS A 338 19.81 8.17 13.49
N MET A 339 19.77 8.12 14.82
CA MET A 339 18.60 8.47 15.62
C MET A 339 19.07 9.22 16.86
N TYR A 340 19.24 10.55 16.72
CA TYR A 340 19.79 11.43 17.75
C TYR A 340 18.87 12.63 17.97
N GLY A 341 18.49 12.86 19.23
CA GLY A 341 17.61 13.95 19.65
C GLY A 341 16.70 13.53 20.81
N ASP A 342 16.26 14.49 21.62
CA ASP A 342 15.51 14.22 22.86
C ASP A 342 14.11 13.63 22.62
N THR A 343 13.53 13.83 21.44
CA THR A 343 12.18 13.38 21.10
C THR A 343 12.14 12.59 19.80
N ILE A 344 13.14 11.74 19.58
CA ILE A 344 13.13 10.80 18.45
C ILE A 344 11.91 9.89 18.55
N GLY A 345 11.18 9.75 17.44
CA GLY A 345 10.08 8.81 17.30
C GLY A 345 10.58 7.41 16.97
N ALA A 346 10.24 6.90 15.79
CA ALA A 346 10.54 5.51 15.40
C ALA A 346 11.03 5.39 13.95
N LEU A 347 11.90 4.42 13.71
CA LEU A 347 12.26 3.94 12.38
C LEU A 347 11.74 2.51 12.20
N ASN A 348 10.78 2.33 11.30
CA ASN A 348 10.26 1.03 10.89
C ASN A 348 10.81 0.68 9.50
N VAL A 349 11.05 -0.62 9.24
CA VAL A 349 11.22 -1.13 7.86
C VAL A 349 10.29 -2.30 7.65
N TYR A 350 9.54 -2.28 6.54
CA TYR A 350 8.59 -3.32 6.14
C TYR A 350 9.03 -3.99 4.84
N SER A 351 8.76 -5.28 4.69
CA SER A 351 8.69 -5.96 3.39
C SER A 351 7.21 -6.16 3.05
N GLU A 352 6.73 -5.50 1.99
CA GLU A 352 5.30 -5.25 1.75
C GLU A 352 4.64 -4.63 3.00
N ASN A 353 3.87 -5.43 3.74
CA ASN A 353 3.16 -5.04 4.97
C ASN A 353 3.74 -5.72 6.23
N HIS A 354 4.82 -6.50 6.12
CA HIS A 354 5.43 -7.22 7.24
C HIS A 354 6.56 -6.38 7.84
N LEU A 355 6.44 -6.01 9.12
CA LEU A 355 7.48 -5.29 9.87
C LEU A 355 8.70 -6.19 10.08
N ILE A 356 9.84 -5.85 9.47
CA ILE A 356 11.11 -6.59 9.59
C ILE A 356 12.15 -5.87 10.47
N PHE A 357 12.00 -4.57 10.67
CA PHE A 357 12.84 -3.76 11.55
C PHE A 357 12.00 -2.72 12.28
N ASN A 358 12.33 -2.48 13.55
CA ASN A 358 11.85 -1.35 14.33
C ASN A 358 13.00 -0.88 15.24
N SER A 359 13.15 0.43 15.38
CA SER A 359 13.96 1.10 16.41
C SER A 359 13.23 2.35 16.89
N ILE A 360 13.34 2.70 18.17
CA ILE A 360 12.54 3.76 18.81
C ILE A 360 13.43 4.57 19.76
N GLY A 361 13.27 5.90 19.73
CA GLY A 361 13.92 6.81 20.67
C GLY A 361 15.37 7.14 20.34
N ASN A 362 16.03 7.85 21.27
CA ASN A 362 17.39 8.36 21.10
C ASN A 362 18.42 7.23 21.27
N HIS A 363 19.29 7.07 20.27
CA HIS A 363 20.41 6.12 20.29
C HIS A 363 21.78 6.81 20.37
N GLY A 364 21.83 8.13 20.51
CA GLY A 364 23.05 8.93 20.55
C GLY A 364 23.52 9.39 19.16
N ASN A 365 24.49 10.30 19.14
CA ASN A 365 25.05 10.88 17.92
C ASN A 365 26.09 9.94 17.28
N LEU A 366 25.61 8.82 16.73
CA LEU A 366 26.41 7.86 15.97
C LEU A 366 25.56 7.10 14.95
N TRP A 367 26.19 6.71 13.83
CA TRP A 367 25.59 5.81 12.84
C TRP A 367 25.61 4.37 13.34
N ILE A 368 24.47 3.69 13.27
CA ILE A 368 24.29 2.32 13.76
C ILE A 368 23.94 1.40 12.59
N LYS A 369 24.64 0.27 12.49
CA LYS A 369 24.36 -0.75 11.49
C LYS A 369 23.14 -1.59 11.88
N ALA A 370 22.22 -1.78 10.95
CA ALA A 370 21.14 -2.76 11.01
C ALA A 370 21.36 -3.87 9.97
N GLU A 371 21.04 -5.11 10.34
CA GLU A 371 20.98 -6.27 9.43
C GLU A 371 19.70 -7.07 9.68
N ARG A 372 18.96 -7.43 8.64
CA ARG A 372 17.71 -8.20 8.71
C ARG A 372 17.57 -9.19 7.56
N THR A 373 17.40 -10.46 7.88
CA THR A 373 16.92 -11.46 6.92
C THR A 373 15.43 -11.29 6.73
N PHE A 374 14.96 -11.29 5.49
CA PHE A 374 13.55 -11.16 5.11
C PHE A 374 13.26 -11.96 3.86
N HIS A 375 11.98 -12.20 3.56
CA HIS A 375 11.57 -12.67 2.23
C HIS A 375 11.43 -11.46 1.32
N SER A 376 12.21 -11.40 0.24
CA SER A 376 12.12 -10.33 -0.74
C SER A 376 10.88 -10.53 -1.61
N ASP A 377 9.86 -9.76 -1.27
CA ASP A 377 8.70 -9.51 -2.09
C ASP A 377 8.98 -8.28 -3.00
N THR A 378 7.97 -7.50 -3.38
CA THR A 378 8.11 -6.46 -4.42
C THR A 378 8.52 -5.08 -3.90
N THR A 379 8.29 -4.77 -2.62
CA THR A 379 8.59 -3.46 -2.03
C THR A 379 9.16 -3.58 -0.63
N LEU A 380 10.21 -2.81 -0.35
CA LEU A 380 10.82 -2.63 0.97
C LEU A 380 10.64 -1.16 1.40
N THR A 381 9.92 -0.90 2.48
CA THR A 381 9.50 0.45 2.88
C THR A 381 10.15 0.88 4.18
N PHE A 382 10.91 1.98 4.15
CA PHE A 382 11.49 2.64 5.33
C PHE A 382 10.57 3.75 5.80
N GLU A 383 9.93 3.57 6.95
CA GLU A 383 9.02 4.54 7.55
C GLU A 383 9.68 5.22 8.76
N GLY A 384 9.90 6.52 8.66
CA GLY A 384 10.31 7.36 9.77
C GLY A 384 9.10 8.05 10.38
N ILE A 385 8.93 7.96 11.70
CA ILE A 385 7.82 8.55 12.45
C ILE A 385 8.37 9.65 13.36
N VAL A 386 7.78 10.84 13.28
CA VAL A 386 8.14 12.00 14.10
C VAL A 386 7.68 11.79 15.54
N GLY A 387 8.57 12.07 16.49
CA GLY A 387 8.24 12.07 17.93
C GLY A 387 7.65 13.41 18.41
N TYR A 388 7.82 13.73 19.69
CA TYR A 388 7.03 14.80 20.34
C TYR A 388 7.48 16.24 20.07
N SER A 389 8.59 16.47 19.38
CA SER A 389 9.15 17.79 19.10
C SER A 389 10.04 17.77 17.86
N PHE A 390 10.53 18.94 17.46
CA PHE A 390 11.52 19.11 16.40
C PHE A 390 12.85 18.37 16.67
N THR A 391 13.11 17.94 17.91
CA THR A 391 14.30 17.18 18.28
C THR A 391 14.20 15.68 17.90
N GLY A 392 13.72 15.41 16.68
CA GLY A 392 13.21 14.11 16.26
C GLY A 392 13.73 13.56 14.93
N ASP A 393 14.84 14.10 14.41
CA ASP A 393 15.35 13.75 13.08
C ASP A 393 15.96 12.33 13.02
N ILE A 394 15.51 11.54 12.04
CA ILE A 394 15.94 10.17 11.78
C ILE A 394 16.59 10.14 10.40
N ALA A 395 17.78 9.54 10.28
CA ALA A 395 18.47 9.37 9.00
C ALA A 395 18.78 7.89 8.68
N ILE A 396 18.91 7.58 7.38
CA ILE A 396 19.37 6.29 6.85
C ILE A 396 20.41 6.50 5.75
N ASP A 397 21.33 5.54 5.64
CA ASP A 397 22.42 5.54 4.67
C ASP A 397 22.94 4.12 4.35
N ASP A 398 23.77 3.98 3.32
CA ASP A 398 24.48 2.76 2.91
C ASP A 398 23.58 1.49 2.85
N VAL A 399 22.39 1.63 2.29
CA VAL A 399 21.41 0.54 2.21
C VAL A 399 21.83 -0.46 1.14
N THR A 400 21.96 -1.72 1.52
CA THR A 400 22.28 -2.86 0.65
C THR A 400 21.30 -4.01 0.87
N VAL A 401 20.64 -4.43 -0.20
CA VAL A 401 19.89 -5.69 -0.26
C VAL A 401 20.70 -6.70 -1.06
N SER A 402 20.89 -7.92 -0.55
CA SER A 402 21.54 -9.04 -1.24
C SER A 402 20.70 -10.32 -1.12
N SER A 403 20.82 -11.23 -2.09
CA SER A 403 20.23 -12.58 -1.97
C SER A 403 20.83 -13.37 -0.79
N GLY A 404 20.07 -14.34 -0.28
CA GLY A 404 20.44 -15.19 0.85
C GLY A 404 20.19 -14.55 2.22
N SER A 405 20.26 -15.36 3.28
CA SER A 405 20.14 -14.87 4.66
C SER A 405 21.30 -13.95 5.05
N CYS A 406 21.07 -13.03 5.98
CA CYS A 406 22.17 -12.31 6.63
C CYS A 406 23.04 -13.32 7.38
N SER A 407 24.30 -13.44 6.94
CA SER A 407 25.27 -14.35 7.53
C SER A 407 25.44 -14.06 9.01
N ARG A 408 25.13 -15.04 9.86
CA ARG A 408 25.46 -15.00 11.28
C ARG A 408 26.98 -14.90 11.36
N GLN A 409 27.50 -13.80 11.91
CA GLN A 409 28.88 -13.82 12.38
C GLN A 409 28.96 -14.87 13.48
N THR A 410 29.51 -16.03 13.15
CA THR A 410 30.07 -16.91 14.18
C THR A 410 31.13 -16.08 14.89
N PRO A 411 31.11 -15.99 16.25
CA PRO A 411 32.24 -15.43 16.97
C PRO A 411 33.53 -16.10 16.47
N PRO A 412 34.63 -15.35 16.25
CA PRO A 412 35.90 -15.97 15.89
C PRO A 412 36.20 -17.10 16.87
N PRO A 413 36.67 -18.28 16.41
CA PRO A 413 36.98 -19.38 17.30
C PRO A 413 37.97 -18.86 18.34
N THR A 414 37.56 -18.90 19.61
CA THR A 414 38.38 -18.43 20.73
C THR A 414 39.59 -19.33 20.85
N TRP A 415 40.70 -18.91 20.25
CA TRP A 415 42.01 -19.53 20.42
C TRP A 415 42.41 -19.40 21.89
N HIS A 416 42.05 -20.42 22.68
CA HIS A 416 42.61 -20.62 24.00
C HIS A 416 44.12 -20.84 23.84
N PRO A 417 44.98 -20.00 24.47
CA PRO A 417 46.40 -20.27 24.50
C PRO A 417 46.66 -21.58 25.23
N ALA A 418 47.46 -22.46 24.64
CA ALA A 418 47.80 -23.74 25.25
C ALA A 418 48.51 -23.54 26.60
N LEU A 419 48.06 -24.27 27.61
CA LEU A 419 48.65 -24.28 28.95
C LEU A 419 50.08 -24.86 28.91
N THR A 420 51.09 -24.00 29.04
CA THR A 420 52.45 -24.43 29.35
C THR A 420 52.65 -24.46 30.86
N THR A 421 52.71 -25.68 31.42
CA THR A 421 52.98 -25.93 32.84
C THR A 421 54.43 -25.63 33.23
N LEU A 422 54.67 -25.00 34.40
CA LEU A 422 55.79 -25.35 35.30
C LEU A 422 55.67 -24.72 36.72
N LYS A 423 55.04 -25.48 37.65
CA LYS A 423 55.44 -25.76 39.07
C LYS A 423 55.77 -24.59 40.07
N PRO A 424 55.97 -24.85 41.41
CA PRO A 424 55.23 -24.10 42.45
C PRO A 424 56.11 -23.50 43.58
N SER A 425 55.50 -22.78 44.55
CA SER A 425 55.80 -22.91 46.00
C SER A 425 54.76 -22.19 46.89
N LEU A 426 54.85 -22.37 48.22
CA LEU A 426 53.83 -22.10 49.23
C LEU A 426 54.17 -20.95 50.21
N THR A 427 53.19 -20.08 50.53
CA THR A 427 52.89 -19.48 51.88
C THR A 427 53.93 -18.62 52.64
N PRO A 428 53.60 -17.91 53.75
CA PRO A 428 52.35 -17.23 54.18
C PRO A 428 52.56 -15.78 54.73
N ASN A 429 51.50 -15.18 55.32
CA ASN A 429 51.44 -14.02 56.26
C ASN A 429 51.61 -12.59 55.68
N SER A 430 50.93 -11.54 56.20
CA SER A 430 49.87 -11.47 57.24
C SER A 430 49.04 -10.15 57.24
N SER A 431 47.84 -10.23 57.84
CA SER A 431 47.20 -9.29 58.79
C SER A 431 46.59 -7.91 58.38
N ASN A 432 45.31 -7.77 58.77
CA ASN A 432 44.59 -6.56 59.26
C ASN A 432 44.09 -5.51 58.22
N ASN A 433 42.90 -4.87 58.35
CA ASN A 433 41.85 -4.97 59.38
C ASN A 433 40.45 -4.44 58.92
N VAL A 434 39.38 -4.99 59.55
CA VAL A 434 38.06 -4.37 59.90
C VAL A 434 37.11 -3.85 58.77
N THR A 435 35.97 -4.49 58.43
CA THR A 435 34.56 -4.41 58.99
C THR A 435 33.88 -3.03 58.81
N THR A 436 32.65 -2.82 58.31
CA THR A 436 31.31 -3.42 58.59
C THR A 436 30.35 -3.28 57.37
N GLN A 437 29.72 -4.36 56.88
CA GLN A 437 28.39 -4.94 57.21
C GLN A 437 27.15 -4.31 56.53
N LYS A 438 26.35 -5.17 55.87
CA LYS A 438 24.96 -4.97 55.43
C LYS A 438 24.11 -6.10 56.04
N PRO A 439 22.97 -5.84 56.72
CA PRO A 439 22.11 -6.89 57.30
C PRO A 439 21.18 -7.59 56.30
N SER A 440 20.46 -8.61 56.78
CA SER A 440 19.84 -9.68 56.00
C SER A 440 18.50 -10.18 56.59
N MET A 441 17.60 -10.66 55.72
CA MET A 441 16.58 -11.72 56.02
C MET A 441 15.44 -11.32 56.99
N PRO A 442 14.31 -12.08 57.12
CA PRO A 442 14.11 -13.49 56.73
C PRO A 442 12.83 -13.86 55.96
N ASP A 443 12.79 -15.15 55.58
CA ASP A 443 11.66 -15.96 55.13
C ASP A 443 10.89 -16.53 56.34
N ASP A 444 9.56 -16.67 56.24
CA ASP A 444 8.82 -17.64 57.05
C ASP A 444 7.42 -17.91 56.46
N SER A 445 6.99 -19.18 56.47
CA SER A 445 5.69 -19.64 55.99
C SER A 445 5.01 -20.53 57.03
N PRO A 446 3.68 -20.42 57.22
CA PRO A 446 2.90 -21.59 57.57
C PRO A 446 1.65 -21.79 56.69
N THR A 447 1.38 -23.06 56.37
CA THR A 447 0.23 -23.50 55.57
C THR A 447 -1.01 -23.75 56.43
N THR A 448 -2.19 -23.39 55.91
CA THR A 448 -3.47 -24.02 56.30
C THR A 448 -4.34 -24.25 55.07
N LYS A 449 -5.06 -25.40 55.03
CA LYS A 449 -5.93 -25.79 53.91
C LYS A 449 -7.35 -25.30 54.15
N GLY A 450 -7.95 -24.69 53.12
CA GLY A 450 -9.38 -24.44 53.04
C GLY A 450 -9.86 -24.63 51.59
N ASN A 451 -10.75 -25.59 51.35
CA ASN A 451 -11.35 -25.80 50.03
C ASN A 451 -12.44 -24.75 49.78
N PHE A 452 -12.25 -23.87 48.79
CA PHE A 452 -13.34 -23.20 48.10
C PHE A 452 -13.08 -23.19 46.58
N THR A 453 -14.17 -23.20 45.81
CA THR A 453 -14.19 -23.45 44.37
C THR A 453 -13.44 -22.42 43.55
N SER A 454 -12.43 -22.85 42.79
CA SER A 454 -11.72 -22.00 41.83
C SER A 454 -12.59 -21.69 40.60
N THR A 455 -13.16 -20.49 40.55
CA THR A 455 -13.52 -19.84 39.29
C THR A 455 -12.23 -19.41 38.60
N HIS A 456 -11.85 -20.07 37.50
CA HIS A 456 -10.70 -19.68 36.70
C HIS A 456 -10.97 -18.36 35.96
N VAL A 457 -10.66 -17.24 36.63
CA VAL A 457 -10.55 -15.94 35.96
C VAL A 457 -9.27 -15.96 35.12
N VAL A 458 -9.42 -15.91 33.79
CA VAL A 458 -8.28 -15.66 32.91
C VAL A 458 -7.97 -14.16 32.96
N THR A 459 -7.08 -13.76 33.87
CA THR A 459 -6.46 -12.44 33.82
C THR A 459 -5.39 -12.44 32.73
N TYR A 460 -5.57 -11.60 31.71
CA TYR A 460 -4.54 -11.38 30.68
C TYR A 460 -3.37 -10.57 31.28
N ASN A 461 -2.16 -10.76 30.75
CA ASN A 461 -0.95 -10.17 31.33
C ASN A 461 -0.72 -8.74 30.78
N PRO A 462 -0.68 -7.66 31.60
CA PRO A 462 -0.87 -6.27 31.11
C PRO A 462 0.34 -5.60 30.44
N THR A 463 1.23 -6.36 29.80
CA THR A 463 2.57 -5.88 29.37
C THR A 463 2.80 -5.91 27.86
N ALA A 464 1.75 -6.05 27.06
CA ALA A 464 1.82 -5.91 25.60
C ALA A 464 1.56 -4.45 25.20
N ILE A 465 2.44 -3.88 24.37
CA ILE A 465 2.19 -2.62 23.67
C ILE A 465 0.95 -2.81 22.77
N PRO A 466 0.01 -1.84 22.68
CA PRO A 466 -1.15 -1.95 21.80
C PRO A 466 -0.75 -2.30 20.36
N ARG A 467 -1.36 -3.36 19.83
CA ARG A 467 -1.20 -3.79 18.42
C ARG A 467 -1.74 -2.67 17.50
N THR A 468 -1.15 -2.47 16.33
CA THR A 468 -1.71 -1.53 15.35
C THR A 468 -3.16 -1.94 15.02
N PRO A 469 -4.14 -1.03 15.07
CA PRO A 469 -5.53 -1.36 14.75
C PRO A 469 -5.68 -1.79 13.29
N SER A 470 -6.59 -2.73 13.06
CA SER A 470 -7.05 -3.06 11.72
C SER A 470 -7.88 -1.92 11.13
N SER A 471 -7.96 -1.85 9.79
CA SER A 471 -8.84 -0.89 9.11
C SER A 471 -10.30 -1.03 9.54
N LYS A 472 -10.72 -2.22 9.97
CA LYS A 472 -12.06 -2.49 10.50
C LYS A 472 -12.27 -1.84 11.87
N GLU A 473 -11.32 -1.98 12.80
CA GLU A 473 -11.38 -1.34 14.13
C GLU A 473 -11.39 0.20 14.05
N ILE A 474 -10.74 0.79 13.05
CA ILE A 474 -10.82 2.25 12.79
C ILE A 474 -12.18 2.62 12.16
N GLN A 475 -12.71 1.80 11.26
CA GLN A 475 -14.00 2.05 10.58
C GLN A 475 -15.21 1.88 11.52
N GLU A 476 -15.15 0.96 12.48
CA GLU A 476 -16.21 0.70 13.46
C GLU A 476 -16.09 1.60 14.71
N ALA A 477 -15.10 2.49 14.76
CA ALA A 477 -14.86 3.40 15.88
C ALA A 477 -16.01 4.39 16.11
N VAL A 478 -16.29 4.69 17.38
CA VAL A 478 -17.38 5.59 17.81
C VAL A 478 -16.82 6.94 18.20
N MET A 479 -17.49 8.01 17.74
CA MET A 479 -17.19 9.40 18.06
C MET A 479 -18.21 9.96 19.05
N LEU A 480 -17.71 10.58 20.11
CA LEU A 480 -18.46 11.35 21.09
C LEU A 480 -18.30 12.83 20.79
N GLN A 481 -19.41 13.57 20.80
CA GLN A 481 -19.42 15.03 20.87
C GLN A 481 -19.63 15.45 22.31
N MET A 482 -18.80 16.37 22.80
CA MET A 482 -18.68 16.65 24.23
C MET A 482 -18.54 18.16 24.48
N THR A 483 -19.32 18.67 25.43
CA THR A 483 -19.20 20.05 25.94
C THR A 483 -18.57 20.04 27.34
N ASN A 484 -18.11 21.21 27.80
CA ASN A 484 -17.39 21.40 29.07
C ASN A 484 -16.05 20.63 29.17
N PHE A 485 -15.51 20.17 28.04
CA PHE A 485 -14.28 19.39 27.98
C PHE A 485 -13.02 20.26 28.12
N ASP A 486 -12.19 20.02 29.13
CA ASP A 486 -10.90 20.70 29.29
C ASP A 486 -9.78 19.95 28.56
N MET A 487 -9.50 20.36 27.33
CA MET A 487 -8.42 19.80 26.50
C MET A 487 -7.04 19.79 27.19
N LYS A 488 -6.78 20.65 28.19
CA LYS A 488 -5.49 20.68 28.91
C LYS A 488 -5.38 19.55 29.94
N LYS A 489 -6.51 19.02 30.41
CA LYS A 489 -6.60 17.91 31.38
C LYS A 489 -6.77 16.54 30.74
N TRP A 490 -6.83 16.45 29.41
CA TRP A 490 -7.03 15.17 28.72
C TRP A 490 -6.08 14.06 29.20
N LYS A 491 -4.78 14.37 29.42
CA LYS A 491 -3.80 13.39 29.91
C LYS A 491 -4.13 12.80 31.28
N GLU A 492 -4.90 13.51 32.10
CA GLU A 492 -5.38 13.05 33.41
C GLU A 492 -6.71 12.29 33.24
N MET A 493 -7.60 12.79 32.36
CA MET A 493 -8.94 12.24 32.10
C MET A 493 -8.94 10.95 31.25
N GLU A 494 -7.93 10.72 30.41
CA GLU A 494 -7.88 9.59 29.47
C GLU A 494 -7.96 8.24 30.20
N ALA A 495 -7.25 8.09 31.32
CA ALA A 495 -7.25 6.87 32.11
C ALA A 495 -8.62 6.60 32.76
N ASP A 496 -9.34 7.65 33.16
CA ASP A 496 -10.67 7.54 33.75
C ASP A 496 -11.72 7.22 32.68
N PHE A 497 -11.64 7.86 31.51
CA PHE A 497 -12.46 7.52 30.34
C PHE A 497 -12.32 6.05 29.95
N LYS A 498 -11.08 5.58 29.73
CA LYS A 498 -10.80 4.18 29.35
C LYS A 498 -11.31 3.20 30.40
N ARG A 499 -11.17 3.52 31.69
CA ARG A 499 -11.68 2.70 32.79
C ARG A 499 -13.21 2.64 32.82
N GLN A 500 -13.92 3.74 32.58
CA GLN A 500 -15.39 3.72 32.54
C GLN A 500 -15.92 3.02 31.30
N VAL A 501 -15.32 3.19 30.11
CA VAL A 501 -15.71 2.44 28.92
C VAL A 501 -15.49 0.94 29.09
N ALA A 502 -14.36 0.52 29.69
CA ALA A 502 -14.15 -0.89 30.04
C ALA A 502 -15.15 -1.40 31.09
N SER A 503 -15.51 -0.57 32.09
CA SER A 503 -16.55 -0.88 33.08
C SER A 503 -17.92 -1.10 32.42
N ALA A 504 -18.32 -0.20 31.51
CA ALA A 504 -19.55 -0.29 30.74
C ALA A 504 -19.58 -1.55 29.84
N ALA A 505 -18.45 -1.90 29.20
CA ALA A 505 -18.30 -3.14 28.43
C ALA A 505 -18.55 -4.39 29.29
N ASN A 506 -17.99 -4.43 30.49
CA ASN A 506 -18.18 -5.54 31.43
C ASN A 506 -19.65 -5.65 31.90
N LYS A 507 -20.33 -4.53 32.19
CA LYS A 507 -21.76 -4.49 32.53
C LYS A 507 -22.62 -5.01 31.37
N TYR A 508 -22.43 -4.45 30.18
CA TYR A 508 -23.17 -4.81 28.96
C TYR A 508 -23.07 -6.32 28.63
N CYS A 509 -21.89 -6.92 28.81
CA CYS A 509 -21.71 -8.36 28.65
C CYS A 509 -22.27 -9.21 29.81
N ALA A 510 -22.42 -8.67 31.02
CA ALA A 510 -23.02 -9.36 32.15
C ALA A 510 -24.56 -9.42 32.04
N ASP A 511 -25.19 -8.37 31.51
CA ASP A 511 -26.65 -8.23 31.40
C ASP A 511 -27.25 -8.96 30.18
N GLY A 512 -26.47 -9.81 29.50
CA GLY A 512 -26.96 -10.68 28.42
C GLY A 512 -26.85 -10.11 27.01
N GLY A 513 -25.99 -9.11 26.77
CA GLY A 513 -25.66 -8.62 25.43
C GLY A 513 -25.22 -9.77 24.50
N ALA A 514 -25.97 -10.00 23.43
CA ALA A 514 -25.97 -11.26 22.66
C ALA A 514 -24.67 -11.58 21.88
N SER A 515 -23.63 -10.73 21.91
CA SER A 515 -22.37 -10.91 21.20
C SER A 515 -21.19 -11.38 22.05
N CYS A 516 -21.29 -11.41 23.39
CA CYS A 516 -20.14 -11.68 24.28
C CYS A 516 -19.80 -13.18 24.46
N GLN A 517 -20.36 -14.09 23.65
CA GLN A 517 -20.04 -15.52 23.68
C GLN A 517 -18.91 -15.87 22.71
N THR A 518 -17.77 -16.35 23.23
CA THR A 518 -16.60 -16.69 22.41
C THR A 518 -16.76 -18.05 21.71
N SER A 519 -16.66 -18.04 20.39
CA SER A 519 -16.78 -19.24 19.54
C SER A 519 -15.48 -20.06 19.48
N LEU A 520 -15.04 -20.62 20.62
CA LEU A 520 -13.98 -21.62 20.66
C LEU A 520 -14.52 -22.97 21.12
N ARG A 521 -14.31 -24.02 20.31
CA ARG A 521 -14.70 -25.42 20.61
C ARG A 521 -13.88 -26.02 21.77
N ARG A 522 -14.09 -25.54 23.01
CA ARG A 522 -13.88 -26.18 24.33
C ARG A 522 -13.77 -25.11 25.43
N ARG A 523 -14.87 -24.78 26.12
CA ARG A 523 -14.91 -24.30 27.52
C ARG A 523 -16.34 -24.39 28.08
N ARG A 524 -16.46 -24.32 29.41
CA ARG A 524 -17.75 -24.44 30.13
C ARG A 524 -18.43 -23.06 30.24
N SER A 525 -19.71 -23.05 30.59
CA SER A 525 -20.61 -21.87 30.60
C SER A 525 -20.33 -20.85 31.72
N SER A 526 -19.06 -20.57 32.03
CA SER A 526 -18.64 -19.67 33.12
C SER A 526 -17.49 -18.72 32.74
N ASP A 527 -16.96 -18.80 31.51
CA ASP A 527 -15.83 -17.99 31.06
C ASP A 527 -16.34 -16.69 30.38
N SER A 528 -16.79 -15.72 31.17
CA SER A 528 -17.12 -14.37 30.67
C SER A 528 -15.85 -13.58 30.37
N MET A 529 -15.75 -12.99 29.17
CA MET A 529 -14.67 -12.06 28.83
C MET A 529 -14.69 -10.85 29.76
N LYS A 530 -13.51 -10.44 30.26
CA LYS A 530 -13.33 -9.21 31.03
C LYS A 530 -12.62 -8.17 30.19
N PHE A 531 -13.18 -6.97 30.14
CA PHE A 531 -12.60 -5.81 29.48
C PHE A 531 -11.76 -5.03 30.48
N SER A 532 -10.56 -4.63 30.06
CA SER A 532 -9.66 -3.74 30.78
C SER A 532 -9.47 -2.43 30.01
N ASP A 533 -8.94 -1.41 30.68
CA ASP A 533 -8.74 -0.07 30.14
C ASP A 533 -7.72 -0.03 28.98
N ASP A 534 -6.76 -0.96 28.96
CA ASP A 534 -5.84 -1.19 27.83
C ASP A 534 -6.53 -1.70 26.55
N MET A 535 -7.74 -2.27 26.63
CA MET A 535 -8.54 -2.64 25.46
C MET A 535 -9.28 -1.45 24.84
N VAL A 536 -9.36 -0.30 25.53
CA VAL A 536 -10.01 0.91 25.04
C VAL A 536 -8.95 1.80 24.39
N GLN A 537 -9.01 1.95 23.08
CA GLN A 537 -8.02 2.70 22.31
C GLN A 537 -8.63 3.97 21.72
N ILE A 538 -7.88 5.06 21.78
CA ILE A 538 -8.29 6.37 21.24
C ILE A 538 -7.85 6.43 19.78
N VAL A 539 -8.71 6.93 18.89
CA VAL A 539 -8.37 7.12 17.48
C VAL A 539 -7.28 8.19 17.38
N PRO A 540 -6.18 7.97 16.64
CA PRO A 540 -5.14 8.98 16.46
C PRO A 540 -5.71 10.32 15.95
N GLY A 541 -5.26 11.42 16.55
CA GLY A 541 -5.80 12.76 16.28
C GLY A 541 -7.04 13.16 17.10
N TYR A 542 -7.46 12.35 18.07
CA TYR A 542 -8.49 12.67 19.05
C TYR A 542 -7.94 12.67 20.50
N PRO A 543 -8.52 13.45 21.43
CA PRO A 543 -9.60 14.41 21.22
C PRO A 543 -9.14 15.63 20.39
N ARG A 544 -10.09 16.27 19.70
CA ARG A 544 -9.89 17.52 18.95
C ARG A 544 -11.13 18.40 19.04
N LEU A 545 -10.98 19.70 18.87
CA LEU A 545 -12.13 20.61 18.74
C LEU A 545 -12.89 20.30 17.44
N SER A 546 -14.21 20.48 17.44
CA SER A 546 -15.00 20.38 16.22
C SER A 546 -14.60 21.51 15.25
N PRO A 547 -14.42 21.25 13.95
CA PRO A 547 -14.17 22.30 12.95
C PRO A 547 -15.30 23.33 12.88
N ASP A 548 -16.54 22.88 13.12
CA ASP A 548 -17.76 23.66 12.92
C ASP A 548 -18.18 24.43 14.19
N ASP A 549 -17.82 23.93 15.38
CA ASP A 549 -18.08 24.57 16.68
C ASP A 549 -16.93 24.31 17.67
N PRO A 550 -16.04 25.29 17.91
CA PRO A 550 -14.94 25.16 18.87
C PRO A 550 -15.35 24.97 20.34
N SER A 551 -16.64 25.10 20.70
CA SER A 551 -17.16 24.76 22.02
C SER A 551 -17.42 23.26 22.20
N ILE A 552 -17.47 22.50 21.10
CA ILE A 552 -17.63 21.05 21.07
C ILE A 552 -16.25 20.40 20.89
N THR A 553 -15.92 19.47 21.78
CA THR A 553 -14.79 18.55 21.61
C THR A 553 -15.29 17.22 21.06
N LEU A 554 -14.61 16.73 20.03
CA LEU A 554 -14.78 15.41 19.44
C LEU A 554 -13.78 14.46 20.12
N LEU A 555 -14.25 13.30 20.58
CA LEU A 555 -13.41 12.20 21.10
C LEU A 555 -13.83 10.90 20.43
N ALA A 556 -12.93 10.25 19.70
CA ALA A 556 -13.21 8.98 19.02
C ALA A 556 -12.38 7.82 19.59
N PHE A 557 -12.99 6.65 19.73
CA PHE A 557 -12.37 5.46 20.32
C PHE A 557 -12.89 4.15 19.70
N TYR A 558 -12.15 3.06 19.91
CA TYR A 558 -12.52 1.70 19.51
C TYR A 558 -12.10 0.68 20.58
N LEU A 559 -12.67 -0.53 20.54
CA LEU A 559 -12.24 -1.65 21.37
C LEU A 559 -11.28 -2.56 20.61
N GLN A 560 -10.10 -2.78 21.20
CA GLN A 560 -9.05 -3.62 20.65
C GLN A 560 -9.05 -5.00 21.33
N LEU A 561 -9.60 -6.00 20.66
CA LEU A 561 -9.75 -7.34 21.23
C LEU A 561 -8.53 -8.26 20.93
N PRO A 562 -8.25 -9.25 21.80
CA PRO A 562 -7.29 -10.31 21.50
C PRO A 562 -7.72 -11.17 20.30
N GLY A 563 -6.75 -11.74 19.57
CA GLY A 563 -7.02 -12.61 18.43
C GLY A 563 -7.83 -13.86 18.81
N GLY A 564 -8.90 -14.14 18.06
CA GLY A 564 -9.81 -15.26 18.30
C GLY A 564 -11.08 -14.92 19.09
N VAL A 565 -11.28 -13.66 19.47
CA VAL A 565 -12.60 -13.14 19.88
C VAL A 565 -13.43 -12.80 18.64
N GLY A 566 -14.74 -13.04 18.67
CA GLY A 566 -15.61 -12.85 17.52
C GLY A 566 -15.77 -11.39 17.10
N ASP A 567 -15.55 -11.14 15.82
CA ASP A 567 -15.70 -9.85 15.10
C ASP A 567 -16.97 -9.05 15.41
N ASN A 568 -18.05 -9.71 15.86
CA ASN A 568 -19.35 -9.10 16.15
C ASN A 568 -19.34 -8.15 17.37
N LEU A 569 -18.31 -8.20 18.20
CA LEU A 569 -18.22 -7.39 19.43
C LEU A 569 -17.51 -6.03 19.21
N VAL A 570 -16.83 -5.85 18.07
CA VAL A 570 -16.20 -4.57 17.68
C VAL A 570 -17.17 -3.65 16.93
N SER A 571 -18.30 -4.19 16.46
CA SER A 571 -19.28 -3.47 15.65
C SER A 571 -19.75 -2.15 16.29
N GLU A 572 -19.86 -1.13 15.44
CA GLU A 572 -20.24 0.24 15.77
C GLU A 572 -21.52 0.33 16.64
N ASP A 573 -22.56 -0.45 16.29
CA ASP A 573 -23.82 -0.49 17.04
C ASP A 573 -23.64 -0.98 18.48
N VAL A 574 -22.77 -1.97 18.70
CA VAL A 574 -22.46 -2.48 20.04
C VAL A 574 -21.72 -1.43 20.85
N LEU A 575 -20.73 -0.74 20.25
CA LEU A 575 -20.00 0.34 20.90
C LEU A 575 -20.89 1.54 21.24
N LYS A 576 -21.81 1.94 20.34
CA LYS A 576 -22.82 2.98 20.59
C LYS A 576 -23.74 2.62 21.75
N ASN A 577 -24.24 1.38 21.79
CA ASN A 577 -25.14 0.92 22.85
C ASN A 577 -24.44 0.77 24.20
N LEU A 578 -23.18 0.35 24.20
CA LEU A 578 -22.31 0.30 25.38
C LEU A 578 -22.09 1.68 26.00
N VAL A 579 -21.78 2.71 25.21
CA VAL A 579 -21.64 4.09 25.74
C VAL A 579 -22.98 4.60 26.26
N LYS A 580 -24.07 4.38 25.51
CA LYS A 580 -25.42 4.81 25.91
C LYS A 580 -25.92 4.15 27.20
N SER A 581 -25.48 2.92 27.52
CA SER A 581 -25.91 2.23 28.74
C SER A 581 -25.30 2.77 30.04
N ASP A 582 -24.17 3.49 29.96
CA ASP A 582 -23.44 3.99 31.14
C ASP A 582 -22.97 5.46 30.97
N ILE A 583 -23.62 6.21 30.07
CA ILE A 583 -23.23 7.57 29.65
C ILE A 583 -22.99 8.51 30.84
N LYS A 584 -23.85 8.42 31.87
CA LYS A 584 -23.76 9.22 33.08
C LYS A 584 -22.49 8.96 33.89
N SER A 585 -22.03 7.70 33.99
CA SER A 585 -20.79 7.36 34.69
C SER A 585 -19.56 7.88 33.94
N ILE A 586 -19.63 7.92 32.61
CA ILE A 586 -18.58 8.49 31.74
C ILE A 586 -18.54 10.02 31.93
N GLU A 587 -19.70 10.69 31.84
CA GLU A 587 -19.85 12.14 32.06
C GLU A 587 -19.34 12.58 33.44
N GLU A 588 -19.79 11.93 34.51
CA GLU A 588 -19.38 12.23 35.89
C GLU A 588 -17.88 12.01 36.11
N SER A 589 -17.28 10.99 35.49
CA SER A 589 -15.84 10.72 35.61
C SER A 589 -14.95 11.76 34.93
N MET A 590 -15.46 12.40 33.88
CA MET A 590 -14.69 13.33 33.05
C MET A 590 -15.04 14.80 33.34
N GLY A 591 -16.16 15.08 34.02
CA GLY A 591 -16.65 16.44 34.26
C GLY A 591 -17.19 17.11 32.99
N VAL A 592 -17.79 16.32 32.10
CA VAL A 592 -18.21 16.69 30.73
C VAL A 592 -19.71 16.43 30.52
N SER A 593 -20.26 16.92 29.42
CA SER A 593 -21.60 16.53 28.96
C SER A 593 -21.55 16.05 27.51
N ILE A 594 -21.94 14.79 27.29
CA ILE A 594 -21.92 14.12 25.98
C ILE A 594 -23.22 14.49 25.25
N THR A 595 -23.11 15.27 24.18
CA THR A 595 -24.25 15.72 23.39
C THR A 595 -24.68 14.67 22.36
N THR A 596 -23.71 13.99 21.73
CA THR A 596 -23.96 13.05 20.63
C THR A 596 -23.04 11.85 20.71
N VAL A 597 -23.56 10.65 20.41
CA VAL A 597 -22.79 9.40 20.25
C VAL A 597 -23.03 8.89 18.83
N GLN A 598 -22.06 9.06 17.94
CA GLN A 598 -22.17 8.82 16.50
C GLN A 598 -21.04 7.96 15.94
N SER A 599 -21.18 7.52 14.70
CA SER A 599 -20.13 6.82 13.95
C SER A 599 -18.94 7.75 13.70
N MET A 600 -17.74 7.20 13.50
CA MET A 600 -16.74 7.91 12.71
C MET A 600 -17.29 8.16 11.30
N PRO A 601 -17.21 9.39 10.75
CA PRO A 601 -17.59 9.65 9.36
C PRO A 601 -16.76 8.76 8.42
N SER A 602 -17.44 7.85 7.71
CA SER A 602 -16.82 7.14 6.60
C SER A 602 -16.47 8.16 5.52
N THR A 603 -15.30 8.05 4.90
CA THR A 603 -14.95 8.85 3.71
C THR A 603 -15.68 8.29 2.48
N LYS A 604 -17.01 8.32 2.54
CA LYS A 604 -17.91 8.26 1.39
C LYS A 604 -18.40 9.68 1.14
N ASN A 605 -18.26 10.14 -0.09
CA ASN A 605 -19.03 11.30 -0.53
C ASN A 605 -20.46 10.82 -0.80
N GLU A 606 -21.27 10.71 0.26
CA GLU A 606 -22.73 10.66 0.10
C GLU A 606 -23.20 12.09 -0.17
N VAL A 607 -23.78 12.29 -1.35
CA VAL A 607 -24.43 13.54 -1.75
C VAL A 607 -25.87 13.43 -1.25
N ASP A 608 -26.13 14.00 -0.07
CA ASP A 608 -27.49 14.07 0.43
C ASP A 608 -28.33 15.03 -0.41
N GLN A 609 -29.57 14.62 -0.65
CA GLN A 609 -30.59 15.44 -1.28
C GLN A 609 -31.23 16.31 -0.21
N GLU A 610 -31.12 17.63 -0.32
CA GLU A 610 -31.98 18.55 0.42
C GLU A 610 -33.19 18.90 -0.45
N ASP A 611 -34.36 18.42 -0.04
CA ASP A 611 -35.66 18.99 -0.43
C ASP A 611 -35.81 20.35 0.27
N GLU A 612 -35.89 21.45 -0.49
CA GLU A 612 -36.43 22.71 0.04
C GLU A 612 -37.90 22.88 -0.39
N THR A 613 -38.73 23.19 0.60
CA THR A 613 -40.16 23.44 0.46
C THR A 613 -40.43 24.88 0.02
N ASP A 614 -41.19 25.07 -1.06
CA ASP A 614 -41.78 26.36 -1.42
C ASP A 614 -42.78 26.84 -0.35
N ASP A 615 -42.72 28.13 0.02
CA ASP A 615 -43.84 28.84 0.66
C ASP A 615 -43.93 30.31 0.15
N GLU A 616 -45.13 30.90 0.23
CA GLU A 616 -45.63 31.94 -0.69
C GLU A 616 -45.04 33.37 -0.59
N GLY A 617 -45.11 34.15 -1.70
CA GLY A 617 -44.81 35.60 -1.68
C GLY A 617 -45.23 36.42 -2.92
N SER A 618 -46.40 37.07 -2.87
CA SER A 618 -47.00 37.92 -3.93
C SER A 618 -46.24 39.27 -4.17
N ILE A 619 -46.40 40.07 -5.25
CA ILE A 619 -47.35 40.13 -6.39
C ILE A 619 -46.74 40.99 -7.54
N SER A 620 -47.07 40.86 -8.84
CA SER A 620 -48.01 41.76 -9.57
C SER A 620 -47.96 41.58 -11.12
N THR A 621 -49.07 41.91 -11.78
CA THR A 621 -49.37 41.77 -13.23
C THR A 621 -48.74 42.80 -14.19
N SER A 622 -48.51 42.39 -15.45
CA SER A 622 -49.00 43.11 -16.65
C SER A 622 -49.03 42.23 -17.91
N VAL A 623 -49.96 42.51 -18.82
CA VAL A 623 -50.36 41.68 -19.98
C VAL A 623 -49.97 42.36 -21.30
N ILE A 624 -49.62 41.60 -22.35
CA ILE A 624 -50.09 41.79 -23.75
C ILE A 624 -49.68 40.60 -24.66
N VAL A 625 -50.55 40.30 -25.64
CA VAL A 625 -50.53 39.13 -26.54
C VAL A 625 -49.68 39.38 -27.79
N GLY A 626 -48.98 38.35 -28.29
CA GLY A 626 -48.33 38.32 -29.61
C GLY A 626 -48.10 36.89 -30.10
N VAL A 627 -48.48 36.58 -31.35
CA VAL A 627 -48.71 35.19 -31.82
C VAL A 627 -47.72 34.76 -32.93
N THR A 628 -47.32 33.49 -32.91
CA THR A 628 -46.65 32.68 -33.97
C THR A 628 -45.28 33.14 -34.53
N LEU A 629 -44.29 32.25 -34.43
CA LEU A 629 -43.79 31.46 -35.58
C LEU A 629 -42.75 30.42 -35.10
N GLY A 630 -43.18 29.18 -34.87
CA GLY A 630 -42.32 28.09 -34.41
C GLY A 630 -42.48 26.82 -35.26
N SER A 631 -41.67 26.67 -36.32
CA SER A 631 -41.68 25.45 -37.15
C SER A 631 -40.44 25.24 -38.03
N LEU A 632 -39.24 25.66 -37.61
CA LEU A 632 -37.99 25.38 -38.35
C LEU A 632 -36.80 24.87 -37.50
N SER A 633 -36.78 25.09 -36.19
CA SER A 633 -35.59 24.79 -35.35
C SER A 633 -35.44 23.31 -34.94
N LEU A 634 -36.51 22.50 -35.00
CA LEU A 634 -36.52 21.14 -34.46
C LEU A 634 -35.79 20.09 -35.32
N LEU A 635 -35.73 20.29 -36.65
CA LEU A 635 -35.06 19.34 -37.54
C LEU A 635 -33.53 19.45 -37.46
N GLY A 636 -33.00 20.67 -37.29
CA GLY A 636 -31.57 20.91 -37.06
C GLY A 636 -31.08 20.30 -35.74
N ILE A 637 -31.86 20.45 -34.66
CA ILE A 637 -31.54 19.87 -33.35
C ILE A 637 -31.58 18.33 -33.42
N LEU A 638 -32.58 17.72 -34.08
CA LEU A 638 -32.62 16.26 -34.24
C LEU A 638 -31.44 15.71 -35.06
N ILE A 639 -30.98 16.41 -36.10
CA ILE A 639 -29.79 16.00 -36.86
C ILE A 639 -28.51 16.16 -36.04
N ALA A 640 -28.35 17.27 -35.31
CA ALA A 640 -27.21 17.50 -34.42
C ALA A 640 -27.14 16.46 -33.29
N VAL A 641 -28.28 16.16 -32.66
CA VAL A 641 -28.38 15.12 -31.62
C VAL A 641 -28.11 13.72 -32.18
N ASN A 642 -28.55 13.39 -33.40
CA ASN A 642 -28.21 12.11 -34.03
C ASN A 642 -26.72 12.01 -34.41
N PHE A 643 -26.07 13.15 -34.73
CA PHE A 643 -24.62 13.21 -34.93
C PHE A 643 -23.85 13.03 -33.62
N PHE A 644 -24.27 13.71 -32.54
CA PHE A 644 -23.71 13.56 -31.19
C PHE A 644 -23.91 12.15 -30.60
N ILE A 645 -25.06 11.52 -30.82
CA ILE A 645 -25.31 10.14 -30.39
C ILE A 645 -24.51 9.12 -31.23
N LYS A 646 -24.15 9.44 -32.48
CA LYS A 646 -23.25 8.61 -33.29
C LYS A 646 -21.78 8.74 -32.90
N SER A 647 -21.30 9.91 -32.47
CA SER A 647 -19.94 10.06 -31.95
C SER A 647 -19.75 9.38 -30.58
N TYR A 648 -20.76 9.39 -29.71
CA TYR A 648 -20.69 8.75 -28.38
C TYR A 648 -20.87 7.22 -28.34
N ARG A 649 -21.11 6.55 -29.49
CA ARG A 649 -21.32 5.09 -29.54
C ARG A 649 -20.13 4.25 -29.97
N PHE A 650 -18.95 4.85 -30.08
CA PHE A 650 -17.69 4.12 -30.25
C PHE A 650 -16.63 4.63 -29.27
N GLY A 651 -16.68 4.13 -28.03
CA GLY A 651 -15.45 3.96 -27.25
C GLY A 651 -14.42 3.16 -28.07
N PRO A 652 -13.12 3.28 -27.77
CA PRO A 652 -12.05 2.78 -28.64
C PRO A 652 -12.30 1.32 -28.99
N LYS A 653 -12.50 1.05 -30.29
CA LYS A 653 -12.47 -0.32 -30.79
C LYS A 653 -11.07 -0.83 -30.49
N CYS A 654 -10.95 -1.80 -29.58
CA CYS A 654 -9.73 -2.55 -29.31
C CYS A 654 -9.34 -3.38 -30.55
N ARG A 655 -8.91 -2.68 -31.60
CA ARG A 655 -8.30 -3.25 -32.78
C ARG A 655 -6.82 -3.34 -32.43
N ALA A 656 -6.34 -4.56 -32.23
CA ALA A 656 -4.91 -4.80 -32.10
C ALA A 656 -4.19 -4.06 -33.25
N LEU A 657 -3.23 -3.20 -32.90
CA LEU A 657 -2.28 -2.70 -33.88
C LEU A 657 -1.60 -3.93 -34.48
N SER A 658 -1.81 -4.18 -35.78
CA SER A 658 -1.15 -5.33 -36.39
C SER A 658 0.36 -5.12 -36.32
N THR A 659 1.07 -6.21 -36.09
CA THR A 659 2.53 -6.23 -35.91
C THR A 659 3.31 -5.77 -37.15
N ASP A 660 2.63 -5.51 -38.27
CA ASP A 660 3.20 -5.17 -39.57
C ASP A 660 3.68 -3.71 -39.68
N LYS A 661 3.50 -2.88 -38.64
CA LYS A 661 4.07 -1.52 -38.55
C LYS A 661 5.06 -1.30 -37.40
N VAL A 662 5.33 -2.32 -36.58
CA VAL A 662 6.27 -2.22 -35.44
C VAL A 662 7.73 -2.37 -35.90
N ASN A 663 7.96 -3.08 -37.03
CA ASN A 663 9.29 -3.36 -37.56
C ASN A 663 9.95 -2.20 -38.34
N GLN A 664 9.51 -0.95 -38.16
CA GLN A 664 10.20 0.25 -38.70
C GLN A 664 10.76 1.17 -37.59
N GLY A 665 10.73 0.74 -36.33
CA GLY A 665 11.28 1.48 -35.19
C GLY A 665 12.38 0.76 -34.40
N ILE A 666 12.90 -0.37 -34.89
CA ILE A 666 13.79 -1.28 -34.14
C ILE A 666 15.28 -1.12 -34.50
N ASP A 667 15.63 -0.28 -35.49
CA ASP A 667 16.95 -0.27 -36.13
C ASP A 667 17.75 1.05 -35.96
N LEU A 668 17.64 1.74 -34.81
CA LEU A 668 18.35 3.01 -34.56
C LEU A 668 19.13 3.12 -33.24
N ASP A 669 18.87 2.28 -32.23
CA ASP A 669 19.56 2.39 -30.92
C ASP A 669 20.89 1.62 -30.84
N GLN A 670 21.22 0.78 -31.85
CA GLN A 670 22.48 0.02 -31.87
C GLN A 670 23.65 0.76 -32.57
N GLU A 671 23.39 1.78 -33.40
CA GLU A 671 24.44 2.54 -34.11
C GLU A 671 24.98 3.76 -33.34
N ALA A 672 24.23 4.30 -32.37
CA ALA A 672 24.59 5.56 -31.69
C ALA A 672 25.78 5.43 -30.72
N VAL A 673 26.09 4.22 -30.24
CA VAL A 673 27.15 3.98 -29.24
C VAL A 673 28.56 3.90 -29.87
N ASN A 674 28.68 3.63 -31.17
CA ASN A 674 29.97 3.40 -31.85
C ASN A 674 30.50 4.61 -32.67
N LYS A 675 29.95 5.83 -32.48
CA LYS A 675 30.39 7.04 -33.20
C LYS A 675 30.71 8.21 -32.27
N ASN A 676 31.62 8.01 -31.29
CA ASN A 676 32.26 9.14 -30.59
C ASN A 676 33.67 8.82 -30.03
N ALA A 677 34.48 8.10 -30.81
CA ALA A 677 35.89 7.84 -30.53
C ALA A 677 36.78 8.16 -31.75
N ASP A 678 36.65 9.36 -32.33
CA ASP A 678 37.64 9.89 -33.27
C ASP A 678 37.48 11.41 -33.52
N LYS A 679 38.16 12.24 -32.72
CA LYS A 679 38.57 13.62 -33.09
C LYS A 679 39.51 14.30 -32.09
N HIS A 680 40.76 13.80 -32.00
CA HIS A 680 41.95 14.63 -31.81
C HIS A 680 43.17 13.80 -32.22
N GLY A 681 43.72 14.05 -33.40
CA GLY A 681 44.89 13.30 -33.89
C GLY A 681 46.22 13.93 -33.48
N VAL A 682 47.28 13.12 -33.47
CA VAL A 682 48.64 13.49 -33.95
C VAL A 682 49.56 12.24 -34.01
N THR A 683 50.19 12.06 -35.19
CA THR A 683 51.39 11.26 -35.53
C THR A 683 51.53 9.77 -35.17
N SER A 684 51.45 8.96 -36.23
CA SER A 684 52.17 7.71 -36.58
C SER A 684 53.28 7.15 -35.67
N SER A 685 53.23 5.82 -35.44
CA SER A 685 54.27 4.88 -35.94
C SER A 685 53.76 3.43 -36.02
N LYS A 686 54.22 2.69 -37.05
CA LYS A 686 54.16 1.22 -37.22
C LYS A 686 55.52 0.64 -36.77
N PRO A 687 55.74 -0.69 -36.52
CA PRO A 687 55.21 -1.82 -37.31
C PRO A 687 54.97 -3.17 -36.57
N SER A 688 54.66 -4.22 -37.36
CA SER A 688 54.63 -5.68 -37.03
C SER A 688 53.50 -6.15 -36.08
N GLY A 689 52.78 -7.26 -36.30
CA GLY A 689 52.84 -8.29 -37.34
C GLY A 689 53.40 -9.62 -36.83
N THR A 690 52.54 -10.64 -36.63
CA THR A 690 52.76 -12.10 -36.82
C THR A 690 51.48 -12.89 -36.45
N THR A 691 51.16 -13.91 -37.26
CA THR A 691 50.02 -14.85 -37.16
C THR A 691 50.36 -16.08 -36.32
N ILE A 692 49.45 -16.62 -35.49
CA ILE A 692 49.35 -18.07 -35.16
C ILE A 692 47.86 -18.49 -35.02
N ALA A 693 47.57 -19.76 -35.32
CA ALA A 693 46.25 -20.40 -35.43
C ALA A 693 45.54 -20.70 -34.09
N GLY A 694 44.25 -21.07 -34.18
CA GLY A 694 43.41 -21.48 -33.05
C GLY A 694 43.47 -22.98 -32.71
N VAL A 695 42.85 -23.34 -31.58
CA VAL A 695 42.69 -24.71 -31.08
C VAL A 695 41.28 -24.85 -30.47
N SER A 696 40.64 -25.98 -30.73
CA SER A 696 39.35 -26.43 -30.17
C SER A 696 39.51 -26.97 -28.75
N VAL A 697 38.46 -26.87 -27.92
CA VAL A 697 38.42 -27.50 -26.58
C VAL A 697 37.22 -28.45 -26.50
N GLU A 698 37.48 -29.69 -26.08
CA GLU A 698 36.48 -30.75 -25.90
C GLU A 698 35.70 -30.60 -24.59
N GLU A 699 34.47 -31.10 -24.58
CA GLU A 699 33.70 -31.32 -23.36
C GLU A 699 34.29 -32.48 -22.54
N THR A 700 34.32 -32.34 -21.23
CA THR A 700 34.47 -33.48 -20.31
C THR A 700 33.44 -33.39 -19.20
N SER A 701 32.64 -34.45 -19.09
CA SER A 701 31.60 -34.64 -18.08
C SER A 701 32.17 -35.26 -16.81
N LEU A 702 31.79 -34.74 -15.64
CA LEU A 702 31.86 -35.46 -14.38
C LEU A 702 30.57 -35.22 -13.59
N ASP A 703 29.84 -36.30 -13.34
CA ASP A 703 28.63 -36.31 -12.51
C ASP A 703 29.00 -36.30 -11.02
N GLU A 704 28.41 -35.40 -10.23
CA GLU A 704 28.20 -35.63 -8.79
C GLU A 704 26.78 -35.22 -8.40
N GLU A 705 26.22 -36.01 -7.48
CA GLU A 705 24.78 -36.20 -7.28
C GLU A 705 24.19 -35.16 -6.31
N TYR A 706 23.29 -34.28 -6.79
CA TYR A 706 22.53 -33.37 -5.95
C TYR A 706 21.09 -33.87 -5.75
N HIS A 707 20.67 -34.02 -4.50
CA HIS A 707 19.30 -34.38 -4.16
C HIS A 707 18.32 -33.25 -4.49
N GLU A 708 17.65 -33.34 -5.65
CA GLU A 708 16.45 -32.55 -5.92
C GLU A 708 15.31 -32.96 -4.99
N GLU A 709 14.79 -32.00 -4.23
CA GLU A 709 13.42 -32.08 -3.70
C GLU A 709 12.46 -31.95 -4.89
N LYS A 710 11.95 -33.09 -5.36
CA LYS A 710 11.16 -33.16 -6.60
C LYS A 710 9.91 -32.29 -6.54
N LEU A 711 9.86 -31.31 -7.45
CA LEU A 711 8.58 -30.77 -7.93
C LEU A 711 7.64 -31.93 -8.30
N PRO A 712 6.34 -31.85 -7.97
CA PRO A 712 5.39 -32.92 -8.27
C PRO A 712 5.33 -33.16 -9.78
N ARG A 713 5.49 -34.43 -10.16
CA ARG A 713 5.47 -34.86 -11.57
C ARG A 713 4.09 -34.58 -12.19
N PRO A 714 4.01 -34.25 -13.49
CA PRO A 714 2.73 -34.15 -14.19
C PRO A 714 2.09 -35.55 -14.26
N GLY A 715 1.18 -35.85 -13.32
CA GLY A 715 0.59 -37.17 -13.17
C GLY A 715 0.08 -37.57 -11.79
N GLU A 716 -0.01 -36.67 -10.80
CA GLU A 716 -0.88 -36.93 -9.64
C GLU A 716 -2.35 -36.83 -10.08
N GLU A 717 -3.01 -37.99 -10.22
CA GLU A 717 -4.46 -38.05 -10.30
C GLU A 717 -5.04 -37.53 -8.98
N MET A 718 -5.68 -36.36 -9.03
CA MET A 718 -6.49 -35.87 -7.91
C MET A 718 -7.59 -36.90 -7.60
N PRO A 719 -7.92 -37.12 -6.31
CA PRO A 719 -8.95 -38.08 -5.92
C PRO A 719 -10.31 -37.70 -6.53
N PRO A 720 -11.21 -38.70 -6.74
CA PRO A 720 -12.53 -38.46 -7.32
C PRO A 720 -13.36 -37.47 -6.50
N ASN A 721 -14.28 -36.78 -7.17
CA ASN A 721 -15.10 -35.64 -6.68
C ASN A 721 -16.00 -35.90 -5.45
N GLU A 722 -15.86 -37.01 -4.73
CA GLU A 722 -16.82 -37.49 -3.74
C GLU A 722 -16.63 -36.89 -2.32
N ASN A 723 -15.53 -36.17 -2.06
CA ASN A 723 -15.21 -35.56 -0.75
C ASN A 723 -14.64 -34.12 -0.84
N MET A 724 -15.10 -33.29 -1.79
CA MET A 724 -14.75 -31.86 -1.84
C MET A 724 -15.85 -31.02 -1.18
N ASN A 725 -15.47 -30.02 -0.38
CA ASN A 725 -16.42 -29.09 0.22
C ASN A 725 -16.65 -27.91 -0.74
N CYS A 726 -17.88 -27.79 -1.23
CA CYS A 726 -18.40 -26.75 -2.12
C CYS A 726 -19.86 -26.46 -1.70
#